data_AF-A0A9P8RTG8-F1
#
_entry.id   AF-A0A9P8RTG8-F1
#
_cell.length_a   1.000
_cell.length_b   1.000
_cell.length_c   1.000
_cell.angle_alpha   90.00
_cell.angle_beta   90.00
_cell.angle_gamma   90.00
#
_symmetry.space_group_name_H-M   'P 1'
#
loop_
_entity.id
_entity.type
_entity.pdbx_description
1 polymer ?
#
loop_
_entity_poly.entity_id
_entity_poly.type
_entity_poly.pdbx_seq_one_letter_code
_entity_poly.pdbx_strand_id
1 'polypeptide(L)'
;MMFQSFTGNSRRPRQVNMSGRNTNPFAASSTSNTAVVNAQQERSLRKLGRDRLNAAKTVQRIWRGHSCRSKTKDEWRDAWDQMGDRGLGWSARISRDGGNETRDPEPFQLEEECLADLRILVYFADLKVAEDMRRLGWFLRRLLKTIETSPSALPGEHWRFLLLRLERLLLDALMLDMTPPTVSPDFTEDSLSLLVFLTRAIPKDTAQNASQYYRALSRVTVRANVQSTRIQNCLLRSILCPLEQITSETISAYEAFAITYLSTPNLQEYLRDFDSLMTGLNYKLLASALAALIQNTPAGKVPVPDASDNEGLLWLLAYFIYSNQVIHGAETSTVHNPDPDYVAVVSTLLCSSADEISARIDVEAIVVKKSLNNQEDMQKRRVSNQKRLQMPLPPFVRNEILSLVNQRSITSLLSRTDGATAHGTPQSQNPSVNSSADARHLAGYALTLLRVFPRRGDEIRMWLYLGSASAPTSAAEASGTRLPAIKYFWKATQSTSLYKSIHQDQHAALYLLRPRFEATLDDTEGRDKEWGVILLFLELYTFVLKVMDDEEFLSGGAPSILGGSGFGSSWTRESALPLSEVKEMTVFLKNLAFTMYWNASEISGINEPGSANSIGDYFNASGTLKGPASRDESAGSKSLNKIAVSLAGVPIDHVKGVVTGLLRMIYERE
;
A
#
# COMPACT_ATOMS: atom_id res chain seq x y z
N MET A 1 -59.17 -38.37 -29.57
CA MET A 1 -58.95 -39.40 -28.53
C MET A 1 -59.25 -38.78 -27.19
N MET A 2 -60.19 -39.38 -26.46
CA MET A 2 -60.84 -38.86 -25.26
C MET A 2 -59.97 -38.98 -24.01
N PHE A 3 -60.10 -37.99 -23.14
CA PHE A 3 -59.59 -37.93 -21.77
C PHE A 3 -60.08 -39.11 -20.92
N GLN A 4 -59.20 -39.72 -20.13
CA GLN A 4 -59.56 -40.68 -19.08
C GLN A 4 -59.19 -40.14 -17.69
N SER A 5 -60.23 -39.60 -17.04
CA SER A 5 -60.61 -39.75 -15.63
C SER A 5 -59.58 -39.57 -14.52
N PHE A 6 -59.77 -38.42 -13.85
CA PHE A 6 -59.62 -38.16 -12.42
C PHE A 6 -60.10 -39.34 -11.55
N THR A 7 -59.20 -40.17 -11.01
CA THR A 7 -59.54 -41.09 -9.92
C THR A 7 -59.17 -40.45 -8.59
N GLY A 8 -60.13 -39.74 -8.01
CA GLY A 8 -60.07 -39.32 -6.62
C GLY A 8 -60.01 -40.53 -5.71
N ASN A 9 -58.84 -40.86 -5.18
CA ASN A 9 -58.71 -41.80 -4.07
C ASN A 9 -57.86 -41.17 -2.97
N SER A 10 -58.48 -40.29 -2.19
CA SER A 10 -57.85 -39.53 -1.09
C SER A 10 -58.12 -40.12 0.29
N ARG A 11 -58.28 -41.45 0.41
CA ARG A 11 -58.40 -42.09 1.73
C ARG A 11 -57.57 -43.36 1.80
N ARG A 12 -56.53 -43.35 2.64
CA ARG A 12 -55.78 -44.54 3.04
C ARG A 12 -56.77 -45.61 3.52
N PRO A 13 -56.66 -46.87 3.07
CA PRO A 13 -57.51 -47.95 3.58
C PRO A 13 -57.25 -48.13 5.07
N ARG A 14 -58.31 -48.14 5.88
CA ARG A 14 -58.23 -48.43 7.31
C ARG A 14 -57.97 -49.93 7.46
N GLN A 15 -56.78 -50.31 7.90
CA GLN A 15 -56.53 -51.65 8.42
C GLN A 15 -57.33 -51.81 9.72
N VAL A 16 -58.34 -52.67 9.68
CA VAL A 16 -59.08 -53.12 10.86
C VAL A 16 -58.49 -54.46 11.25
N ASN A 17 -57.65 -54.46 12.29
CA ASN A 17 -57.11 -55.67 12.89
C ASN A 17 -58.18 -56.30 13.80
N MET A 18 -58.65 -57.49 13.45
CA MET A 18 -59.63 -58.27 14.21
C MET A 18 -58.98 -59.29 15.17
N SER A 19 -57.71 -59.12 15.55
CA SER A 19 -57.08 -59.93 16.60
C SER A 19 -56.99 -59.13 17.90
N GLY A 20 -57.70 -59.63 18.92
CA GLY A 20 -57.82 -59.01 20.22
C GLY A 20 -56.51 -58.91 20.97
N ARG A 21 -56.09 -57.68 21.24
CA ARG A 21 -55.57 -57.24 22.55
C ARG A 21 -55.67 -55.72 22.58
N ASN A 22 -56.59 -55.25 23.41
CA ASN A 22 -56.87 -53.85 23.64
C ASN A 22 -55.69 -53.22 24.40
N THR A 23 -54.68 -52.74 23.69
CA THR A 23 -53.62 -51.93 24.31
C THR A 23 -53.91 -50.48 24.01
N ASN A 24 -54.60 -49.86 24.96
CA ASN A 24 -54.73 -48.41 25.12
C ASN A 24 -53.43 -47.71 24.66
N PRO A 25 -53.47 -46.75 23.70
CA PRO A 25 -52.27 -46.09 23.18
C PRO A 25 -51.58 -45.18 24.22
N PHE A 26 -52.15 -45.08 25.42
CA PHE A 26 -51.62 -44.34 26.56
C PHE A 26 -51.17 -45.21 27.74
N ALA A 27 -51.26 -46.56 27.67
CA ALA A 27 -51.01 -47.44 28.81
C ALA A 27 -49.70 -48.25 28.79
N ALA A 28 -48.81 -48.07 27.80
CA ALA A 28 -47.51 -48.74 27.76
C ALA A 28 -46.37 -47.76 28.11
N SER A 29 -46.12 -47.57 29.41
CA SER A 29 -45.09 -46.68 29.95
C SER A 29 -43.64 -47.19 29.78
N SER A 30 -43.38 -48.20 28.95
CA SER A 30 -42.03 -48.78 28.74
C SER A 30 -41.60 -48.91 27.26
N THR A 31 -42.46 -48.56 26.30
CA THR A 31 -42.16 -48.57 24.85
C THR A 31 -42.30 -47.18 24.19
N SER A 32 -42.53 -46.13 24.98
CA SER A 32 -42.65 -44.74 24.49
C SER A 32 -41.41 -44.28 23.72
N ASN A 33 -40.22 -44.73 24.13
CA ASN A 33 -38.97 -44.36 23.48
C ASN A 33 -38.88 -44.92 22.05
N THR A 34 -39.35 -46.13 21.75
CA THR A 34 -39.24 -46.71 20.40
C THR A 34 -40.23 -46.09 19.42
N ALA A 35 -41.44 -45.77 19.86
CA ALA A 35 -42.43 -45.06 19.05
C ALA A 35 -41.99 -43.61 18.75
N VAL A 36 -41.40 -42.92 19.73
CA VAL A 36 -40.84 -41.57 19.54
C VAL A 36 -39.62 -41.60 18.63
N VAL A 37 -38.72 -42.58 18.78
CA VAL A 37 -37.56 -42.76 17.90
C VAL A 37 -37.98 -43.06 16.47
N ASN A 38 -38.96 -43.96 16.26
CA ASN A 38 -39.51 -44.25 14.93
C ASN A 38 -40.18 -43.02 14.30
N ALA A 39 -40.93 -42.23 15.09
CA ALA A 39 -41.53 -40.99 14.61
C ALA A 39 -40.49 -39.91 14.27
N GLN A 40 -39.40 -39.82 15.03
CA GLN A 40 -38.28 -38.93 14.74
C GLN A 40 -37.53 -39.37 13.48
N GLN A 41 -37.30 -40.67 13.29
CA GLN A 41 -36.69 -41.24 12.09
C GLN A 41 -37.58 -41.03 10.85
N GLU A 42 -38.90 -41.20 10.97
CA GLU A 42 -39.81 -40.93 9.86
C GLU A 42 -39.85 -39.43 9.52
N ARG A 43 -39.80 -38.55 10.54
CA ARG A 43 -39.68 -37.09 10.33
C ARG A 43 -38.35 -36.72 9.66
N SER A 44 -37.24 -37.34 10.03
CA SER A 44 -35.93 -37.09 9.42
C SER A 44 -35.89 -37.57 7.97
N LEU A 45 -36.47 -38.74 7.66
CA LEU A 45 -36.60 -39.24 6.29
C LEU A 45 -37.48 -38.33 5.42
N ARG A 46 -38.60 -37.83 5.96
CA ARG A 46 -39.44 -36.86 5.24
C ARG A 46 -38.73 -35.53 5.03
N LYS A 47 -37.91 -35.09 6.01
CA LYS A 47 -37.08 -33.89 5.88
C LYS A 47 -36.05 -34.08 4.77
N LEU A 48 -35.30 -35.18 4.79
CA LEU A 48 -34.33 -35.53 3.73
C LEU A 48 -34.99 -35.64 2.34
N GLY A 49 -36.20 -36.22 2.26
CA GLY A 49 -36.97 -36.29 1.02
C GLY A 49 -37.35 -34.90 0.49
N ARG A 50 -37.78 -33.99 1.37
CA ARG A 50 -38.08 -32.60 1.00
C ARG A 50 -36.83 -31.84 0.58
N ASP A 51 -35.73 -32.01 1.31
CA ASP A 51 -34.45 -31.37 1.01
C ASP A 51 -33.91 -31.84 -0.33
N ARG A 52 -34.01 -33.14 -0.64
CA ARG A 52 -33.65 -33.71 -1.94
C ARG A 52 -34.50 -33.15 -3.08
N LEU A 53 -35.82 -33.05 -2.90
CA LEU A 53 -36.71 -32.47 -3.91
C LEU A 53 -36.46 -30.98 -4.11
N ASN A 54 -36.18 -30.23 -3.04
CA ASN A 54 -35.84 -28.81 -3.12
C ASN A 54 -34.50 -28.61 -3.83
N ALA A 55 -33.49 -29.42 -3.51
CA ALA A 55 -32.21 -29.41 -4.22
C ALA A 55 -32.40 -29.71 -5.72
N ALA A 56 -33.17 -30.75 -6.07
CA ALA A 56 -33.46 -31.09 -7.46
C ALA A 56 -34.19 -29.94 -8.21
N LYS A 57 -35.16 -29.29 -7.57
CA LYS A 57 -35.85 -28.10 -8.14
C LYS A 57 -34.88 -26.94 -8.37
N THR A 58 -33.98 -26.68 -7.42
CA THR A 58 -32.97 -25.63 -7.55
C THR A 58 -32.03 -25.93 -8.72
N VAL A 59 -31.52 -27.15 -8.81
CA VAL A 59 -30.65 -27.58 -9.93
C VAL A 59 -31.38 -27.45 -11.26
N GLN A 60 -32.62 -27.93 -11.38
CA GLN A 60 -33.41 -27.82 -12.61
C GLN A 60 -33.68 -26.37 -13.00
N ARG A 61 -33.99 -25.49 -12.03
CA ARG A 61 -34.19 -24.06 -12.28
C ARG A 61 -32.92 -23.41 -12.82
N ILE A 62 -31.78 -23.68 -12.18
CA ILE A 62 -30.47 -23.14 -12.59
C ILE A 62 -30.11 -23.65 -13.99
N TRP A 63 -30.30 -24.95 -14.26
CA TRP A 63 -29.99 -25.55 -15.56
C TRP A 63 -30.89 -25.00 -16.67
N ARG A 64 -32.20 -24.88 -16.44
CA ARG A 64 -33.12 -24.26 -17.41
C ARG A 64 -32.73 -22.81 -17.69
N GLY A 65 -32.40 -22.04 -16.65
CA GLY A 65 -31.93 -20.67 -16.79
C GLY A 65 -30.62 -20.57 -17.58
N HIS A 66 -29.67 -21.48 -17.32
CA HIS A 66 -28.42 -21.57 -18.09
C HIS A 66 -28.69 -21.94 -19.56
N SER A 67 -29.53 -22.95 -19.82
CA SER A 67 -29.88 -23.38 -21.17
C SER A 67 -30.57 -22.28 -21.97
N CYS A 68 -31.53 -21.56 -21.36
CA CYS A 68 -32.16 -20.40 -21.99
C CYS A 68 -31.13 -19.31 -22.33
N ARG A 69 -30.27 -18.92 -21.39
CA ARG A 69 -29.22 -17.92 -21.66
C ARG A 69 -28.24 -18.37 -22.75
N SER A 70 -27.87 -19.65 -22.78
CA SER A 70 -27.01 -20.19 -23.84
C SER A 70 -27.69 -20.06 -25.20
N LYS A 71 -28.94 -20.52 -25.33
CA LYS A 71 -29.69 -20.42 -26.58
C LYS A 71 -29.84 -18.99 -27.06
N THR A 72 -30.19 -18.07 -26.17
CA THR A 72 -30.29 -16.64 -26.52
C THR A 72 -28.94 -16.06 -26.94
N LYS A 73 -27.83 -16.45 -26.30
CA LYS A 73 -26.49 -16.04 -26.75
C LYS A 73 -26.15 -16.59 -28.13
N ASP A 74 -26.53 -17.84 -28.42
CA ASP A 74 -26.30 -18.46 -29.73
C ASP A 74 -27.14 -17.76 -30.81
N GLU A 75 -28.42 -17.47 -30.54
CA GLU A 75 -29.28 -16.66 -31.42
C GLU A 75 -28.68 -15.27 -31.70
N TRP A 76 -28.07 -14.64 -30.69
CA TRP A 76 -27.39 -13.35 -30.85
C TRP A 76 -26.08 -13.44 -31.63
N ARG A 77 -25.33 -14.53 -31.49
CA ARG A 77 -24.14 -14.79 -32.33
C ARG A 77 -24.54 -14.93 -33.79
N ASP A 78 -25.58 -15.70 -34.07
CA ASP A 78 -26.11 -15.89 -35.42
C ASP A 78 -26.60 -14.56 -36.01
N ALA A 79 -27.31 -13.76 -35.21
CA ALA A 79 -27.78 -12.43 -35.64
C ALA A 79 -26.62 -11.48 -35.95
N TRP A 80 -25.56 -11.47 -35.11
CA TRP A 80 -24.37 -10.66 -35.32
C TRP A 80 -23.60 -11.08 -36.57
N ASP A 81 -23.43 -12.40 -36.78
CA ASP A 81 -22.77 -12.93 -37.97
C ASP A 81 -23.56 -12.61 -39.26
N GLN A 82 -24.90 -12.58 -39.19
CA GLN A 82 -25.77 -12.17 -40.30
C GLN A 82 -25.71 -10.66 -40.59
N MET A 83 -25.52 -9.82 -39.56
CA MET A 83 -25.35 -8.36 -39.74
C MET A 83 -24.03 -8.05 -40.46
N GLY A 84 -22.96 -8.77 -40.12
CA GLY A 84 -21.66 -8.69 -40.80
C GLY A 84 -21.70 -9.16 -42.27
N ASP A 85 -22.77 -9.82 -42.71
CA ASP A 85 -22.91 -10.42 -44.06
C ASP A 85 -23.39 -9.44 -45.15
N ARG A 86 -23.64 -8.15 -44.81
CA ARG A 86 -23.99 -7.11 -45.81
C ARG A 86 -22.80 -6.64 -46.68
N GLY A 87 -21.64 -7.28 -46.55
CA GLY A 87 -20.45 -7.05 -47.36
C GLY A 87 -19.45 -8.21 -47.24
N LEU A 88 -19.83 -9.38 -47.76
CA LEU A 88 -18.99 -10.59 -47.92
C LEU A 88 -18.57 -11.28 -46.59
N GLY A 89 -19.43 -12.12 -46.02
CA GLY A 89 -19.08 -13.41 -45.39
C GLY A 89 -17.95 -13.44 -44.34
N TRP A 90 -18.21 -12.99 -43.12
CA TRP A 90 -17.36 -13.30 -41.95
C TRP A 90 -17.20 -14.81 -41.74
N SER A 91 -18.30 -15.58 -41.83
CA SER A 91 -18.34 -17.04 -41.65
C SER A 91 -17.68 -17.82 -42.80
N ALA A 92 -17.82 -17.32 -44.04
CA ALA A 92 -17.23 -17.93 -45.23
C ALA A 92 -15.71 -17.69 -45.36
N ARG A 93 -15.18 -16.59 -44.80
CA ARG A 93 -13.75 -16.23 -44.88
C ARG A 93 -12.87 -16.98 -43.89
N ILE A 94 -13.37 -17.30 -42.69
CA ILE A 94 -12.62 -18.11 -41.71
C ILE A 94 -12.57 -19.59 -42.13
N SER A 95 -13.61 -20.08 -42.82
CA SER A 95 -13.75 -21.49 -43.17
C SER A 95 -12.96 -21.92 -44.43
N ARG A 96 -12.54 -20.97 -45.28
CA ARG A 96 -12.01 -21.30 -46.63
C ARG A 96 -10.49 -21.19 -46.76
N ASP A 97 -9.81 -20.48 -45.88
CA ASP A 97 -8.34 -20.40 -45.88
C ASP A 97 -7.77 -20.57 -44.48
N GLY A 98 -7.05 -21.66 -44.27
CA GLY A 98 -6.05 -21.75 -43.20
C GLY A 98 -4.81 -20.88 -43.50
N GLY A 99 -4.97 -19.75 -44.20
CA GLY A 99 -3.92 -18.95 -44.79
C GLY A 99 -4.23 -17.44 -44.77
N ASN A 100 -3.58 -16.74 -43.85
CA ASN A 100 -2.96 -15.40 -43.90
C ASN A 100 -3.47 -14.21 -44.75
N GLU A 101 -4.61 -14.24 -45.44
CA GLU A 101 -5.15 -13.04 -46.13
C GLU A 101 -6.41 -12.50 -45.43
N THR A 102 -6.21 -11.92 -44.24
CA THR A 102 -7.26 -11.09 -43.60
C THR A 102 -7.33 -9.75 -44.31
N ARG A 103 -8.21 -9.61 -45.31
CA ARG A 103 -8.58 -8.31 -45.88
C ARG A 103 -9.17 -7.41 -44.78
N ASP A 104 -8.64 -6.20 -44.64
CA ASP A 104 -9.08 -5.24 -43.62
C ASP A 104 -10.59 -4.95 -43.71
N PRO A 105 -11.31 -4.84 -42.58
CA PRO A 105 -12.73 -4.51 -42.59
C PRO A 105 -12.98 -3.13 -43.20
N GLU A 106 -14.18 -2.90 -43.75
CA GLU A 106 -14.63 -1.58 -44.20
C GLU A 106 -15.23 -0.79 -43.03
N PRO A 107 -14.99 0.54 -42.96
CA PRO A 107 -15.53 1.36 -41.87
C PRO A 107 -17.07 1.34 -41.87
N PHE A 108 -17.68 1.57 -40.71
CA PHE A 108 -19.12 1.74 -40.58
C PHE A 108 -19.56 2.98 -41.36
N GLN A 109 -20.64 2.86 -42.13
CA GLN A 109 -21.20 3.98 -42.91
C GLN A 109 -22.19 4.81 -42.09
N LEU A 110 -22.88 4.19 -41.14
CA LEU A 110 -23.91 4.79 -40.30
C LEU A 110 -23.61 4.54 -38.82
N GLU A 111 -23.86 5.56 -37.99
CA GLU A 111 -23.73 5.48 -36.52
C GLU A 111 -24.63 4.36 -35.94
N GLU A 112 -25.86 4.23 -36.46
CA GLU A 112 -26.84 3.24 -35.99
C GLU A 112 -26.39 1.79 -36.21
N GLU A 113 -25.67 1.52 -37.31
CA GLU A 113 -25.13 0.20 -37.64
C GLU A 113 -24.06 -0.20 -36.62
N CYS A 114 -23.11 0.71 -36.35
CA CYS A 114 -22.08 0.48 -35.35
C CYS A 114 -22.67 0.25 -33.95
N LEU A 115 -23.72 1.00 -33.59
CA LEU A 115 -24.41 0.84 -32.32
C LEU A 115 -25.16 -0.49 -32.22
N ALA A 116 -25.81 -0.95 -33.29
CA ALA A 116 -26.48 -2.24 -33.32
C ALA A 116 -25.48 -3.39 -33.13
N ASP A 117 -24.37 -3.35 -33.86
CA ASP A 117 -23.28 -4.34 -33.75
C ASP A 117 -22.68 -4.36 -32.35
N LEU A 118 -22.39 -3.17 -31.79
CA LEU A 118 -21.83 -3.04 -30.44
C LEU A 118 -22.77 -3.60 -29.37
N ARG A 119 -24.08 -3.29 -29.46
CA ARG A 119 -25.08 -3.77 -28.51
C ARG A 119 -25.06 -5.28 -28.46
N ILE A 120 -25.22 -5.94 -29.59
CA ILE A 120 -25.34 -7.40 -29.65
C ILE A 120 -24.04 -8.05 -29.15
N LEU A 121 -22.88 -7.59 -29.64
CA LEU A 121 -21.56 -8.10 -29.26
C LEU A 121 -21.36 -8.13 -27.75
N VAL A 122 -21.60 -7.01 -27.08
CA VAL A 122 -21.36 -6.85 -25.65
C VAL A 122 -22.28 -7.72 -24.77
N TYR A 123 -23.43 -8.15 -25.30
CA TYR A 123 -24.36 -9.02 -24.58
C TYR A 123 -24.04 -10.52 -24.70
N PHE A 124 -23.60 -11.00 -25.86
CA PHE A 124 -23.33 -12.44 -26.04
C PHE A 124 -21.89 -12.84 -25.74
N ALA A 125 -20.92 -11.96 -26.05
CA ALA A 125 -19.50 -12.31 -26.10
C ALA A 125 -19.02 -13.00 -24.81
N ASP A 126 -18.40 -14.16 -25.00
CA ASP A 126 -17.76 -14.94 -23.95
C ASP A 126 -16.30 -15.17 -24.33
N LEU A 127 -15.38 -14.57 -23.57
CA LEU A 127 -13.95 -14.60 -23.85
C LEU A 127 -13.34 -16.01 -23.75
N LYS A 128 -14.07 -16.98 -23.17
CA LYS A 128 -13.68 -18.40 -23.17
C LYS A 128 -13.86 -19.07 -24.53
N VAL A 129 -14.67 -18.47 -25.40
CA VAL A 129 -14.96 -18.97 -26.75
C VAL A 129 -14.03 -18.26 -27.73
N ALA A 130 -13.15 -19.01 -28.40
CA ALA A 130 -12.18 -18.45 -29.35
C ALA A 130 -12.86 -17.68 -30.50
N GLU A 131 -14.03 -18.11 -30.95
CA GLU A 131 -14.78 -17.39 -32.00
C GLU A 131 -15.28 -16.03 -31.54
N ASP A 132 -15.76 -15.91 -30.29
CA ASP A 132 -16.22 -14.62 -29.75
C ASP A 132 -15.04 -13.64 -29.60
N MET A 133 -13.85 -14.14 -29.27
CA MET A 133 -12.61 -13.35 -29.30
C MET A 133 -12.26 -12.85 -30.71
N ARG A 134 -12.46 -13.67 -31.75
CA ARG A 134 -12.27 -13.23 -33.14
C ARG A 134 -13.30 -12.20 -33.56
N ARG A 135 -14.57 -12.38 -33.18
CA ARG A 135 -15.64 -11.40 -33.43
C ARG A 135 -15.33 -10.05 -32.80
N LEU A 136 -14.84 -10.07 -31.56
CA LEU A 136 -14.35 -8.88 -30.87
C LEU A 136 -13.17 -8.23 -31.63
N GLY A 137 -12.17 -9.00 -32.04
CA GLY A 137 -11.04 -8.52 -32.84
C GLY A 137 -11.44 -7.87 -34.16
N TRP A 138 -12.43 -8.43 -34.84
CA TRP A 138 -12.95 -7.86 -36.08
C TRP A 138 -13.72 -6.57 -35.85
N PHE A 139 -14.60 -6.55 -34.83
CA PHE A 139 -15.32 -5.34 -34.44
C PHE A 139 -14.37 -4.20 -34.06
N LEU A 140 -13.30 -4.51 -33.31
CA LEU A 140 -12.24 -3.58 -32.94
C LEU A 140 -11.63 -2.89 -34.16
N ARG A 141 -11.14 -3.66 -35.13
CA ARG A 141 -10.53 -3.11 -36.35
C ARG A 141 -11.51 -2.29 -37.17
N ARG A 142 -12.76 -2.76 -37.28
CA ARG A 142 -13.82 -2.04 -38.00
C ARG A 142 -14.12 -0.69 -37.33
N LEU A 143 -14.20 -0.67 -36.01
CA LEU A 143 -14.43 0.54 -35.22
C LEU A 143 -13.26 1.51 -35.33
N LEU A 144 -12.02 1.03 -35.17
CA LEU A 144 -10.81 1.87 -35.31
C LEU A 144 -10.73 2.54 -36.68
N LYS A 145 -10.97 1.79 -37.76
CA LYS A 145 -11.00 2.35 -39.11
C LYS A 145 -12.09 3.41 -39.28
N THR A 146 -13.24 3.22 -38.64
CA THR A 146 -14.33 4.20 -38.64
C THR A 146 -13.92 5.48 -37.92
N ILE A 147 -13.23 5.37 -36.79
CA ILE A 147 -12.67 6.50 -36.04
C ILE A 147 -11.65 7.28 -36.88
N GLU A 148 -10.80 6.58 -37.63
CA GLU A 148 -9.83 7.21 -38.54
C GLU A 148 -10.50 7.94 -39.70
N THR A 149 -11.52 7.34 -40.33
CA THR A 149 -12.18 7.92 -41.51
C THR A 149 -13.21 8.99 -41.18
N SER A 150 -13.85 8.92 -40.01
CA SER A 150 -14.97 9.78 -39.64
C SER A 150 -15.04 10.02 -38.13
N PRO A 151 -14.13 10.83 -37.56
CA PRO A 151 -14.03 11.05 -36.11
C PRO A 151 -15.26 11.74 -35.51
N SER A 152 -16.06 12.47 -36.31
CA SER A 152 -17.29 13.13 -35.87
C SER A 152 -18.52 12.21 -35.80
N ALA A 153 -18.42 10.97 -36.31
CA ALA A 153 -19.52 9.99 -36.35
C ALA A 153 -19.63 9.16 -35.06
N LEU A 154 -18.98 9.59 -33.98
CA LEU A 154 -18.72 8.84 -32.75
C LEU A 154 -19.10 9.63 -31.50
N PRO A 155 -19.23 8.94 -30.36
CA PRO A 155 -20.47 8.51 -29.74
C PRO A 155 -21.17 9.64 -28.95
N GLY A 156 -22.50 9.77 -29.09
CA GLY A 156 -23.31 10.60 -28.18
C GLY A 156 -23.46 9.99 -26.78
N GLU A 157 -24.03 10.73 -25.82
CA GLU A 157 -24.21 10.28 -24.42
C GLU A 157 -24.90 8.90 -24.28
N HIS A 158 -25.77 8.54 -25.23
CA HIS A 158 -26.52 7.28 -25.25
C HIS A 158 -25.64 6.02 -25.37
N TRP A 159 -24.38 6.17 -25.79
CA TRP A 159 -23.43 5.06 -25.97
C TRP A 159 -22.67 4.71 -24.69
N ARG A 160 -22.68 5.61 -23.70
CA ARG A 160 -21.82 5.57 -22.50
C ARG A 160 -21.77 4.19 -21.83
N PHE A 161 -22.94 3.58 -21.56
CA PHE A 161 -23.03 2.27 -20.91
C PHE A 161 -22.47 1.13 -21.76
N LEU A 162 -22.64 1.19 -23.09
CA LEU A 162 -22.14 0.18 -24.01
C LEU A 162 -20.63 0.28 -24.16
N LEU A 163 -20.09 1.50 -24.21
CA LEU A 163 -18.66 1.76 -24.27
C LEU A 163 -17.95 1.32 -22.99
N LEU A 164 -18.51 1.60 -21.81
CA LEU A 164 -17.95 1.11 -20.54
C LEU A 164 -17.93 -0.41 -20.47
N ARG A 165 -18.97 -1.07 -21.00
CA ARG A 165 -19.03 -2.52 -21.00
C ARG A 165 -18.10 -3.14 -22.05
N LEU A 166 -17.90 -2.46 -23.18
CA LEU A 166 -16.85 -2.80 -24.15
C LEU A 166 -15.47 -2.65 -23.52
N GLU A 167 -15.18 -1.55 -22.83
CA GLU A 167 -13.92 -1.32 -22.11
C GLU A 167 -13.62 -2.49 -21.16
N ARG A 168 -14.57 -2.85 -20.28
CA ARG A 168 -14.42 -3.98 -19.37
C ARG A 168 -14.15 -5.30 -20.09
N LEU A 169 -14.85 -5.55 -21.19
CA LEU A 169 -14.67 -6.75 -22.00
C LEU A 169 -13.27 -6.79 -22.64
N LEU A 170 -12.74 -5.65 -23.08
CA LEU A 170 -11.36 -5.54 -23.60
C LEU A 170 -10.32 -5.74 -22.49
N LEU A 171 -10.53 -5.16 -21.31
CA LEU A 171 -9.64 -5.35 -20.17
C LEU A 171 -9.61 -6.82 -19.73
N ASP A 172 -10.76 -7.48 -19.67
CA ASP A 172 -10.85 -8.91 -19.38
C ASP A 172 -10.17 -9.76 -20.47
N ALA A 173 -10.31 -9.37 -21.75
CA ALA A 173 -9.66 -10.03 -22.87
C ALA A 173 -8.14 -9.92 -22.80
N LEU A 174 -7.62 -8.74 -22.46
CA LEU A 174 -6.20 -8.49 -22.25
C LEU A 174 -5.64 -9.24 -21.03
N MET A 175 -6.48 -9.48 -20.02
CA MET A 175 -6.10 -10.19 -18.80
C MET A 175 -5.94 -11.70 -18.98
N LEU A 176 -6.60 -12.30 -19.99
CA LEU A 176 -6.49 -13.73 -20.27
C LEU A 176 -5.07 -14.09 -20.74
N ASP A 177 -4.50 -15.17 -20.19
CA ASP A 177 -3.22 -15.76 -20.62
C ASP A 177 -3.41 -16.42 -22.00
N MET A 178 -3.46 -15.62 -23.06
CA MET A 178 -3.73 -16.13 -24.40
C MET A 178 -2.48 -16.78 -24.99
N THR A 179 -2.52 -18.10 -25.16
CA THR A 179 -1.60 -18.80 -26.07
C THR A 179 -1.86 -18.36 -27.52
N PRO A 180 -0.80 -18.26 -28.36
CA PRO A 180 -0.84 -17.49 -29.61
C PRO A 180 -1.57 -18.04 -30.86
N PRO A 181 -2.25 -19.22 -30.95
CA PRO A 181 -2.82 -19.60 -32.24
C PRO A 181 -4.25 -19.08 -32.51
N THR A 182 -4.95 -18.45 -31.56
CA THR A 182 -6.40 -18.17 -31.72
C THR A 182 -6.75 -16.73 -32.10
N VAL A 183 -5.88 -15.76 -31.84
CA VAL A 183 -6.16 -14.33 -32.01
C VAL A 183 -5.09 -13.71 -32.91
N SER A 184 -5.50 -12.77 -33.76
CA SER A 184 -4.59 -12.06 -34.66
C SER A 184 -3.45 -11.37 -33.91
N PRO A 185 -2.23 -11.31 -34.49
CA PRO A 185 -1.07 -10.68 -33.86
C PRO A 185 -1.34 -9.21 -33.45
N ASP A 186 -2.22 -8.52 -34.17
CA ASP A 186 -2.50 -7.09 -33.96
C ASP A 186 -3.57 -6.81 -32.89
N PHE A 187 -4.21 -7.84 -32.30
CA PHE A 187 -5.33 -7.62 -31.37
C PHE A 187 -4.93 -6.79 -30.14
N THR A 188 -3.71 -6.97 -29.64
CA THR A 188 -3.20 -6.17 -28.52
C THR A 188 -3.03 -4.71 -28.91
N GLU A 189 -2.52 -4.44 -30.12
CA GLU A 189 -2.36 -3.07 -30.65
C GLU A 189 -3.72 -2.40 -30.87
N ASP A 190 -4.66 -3.12 -31.49
CA ASP A 190 -6.05 -2.69 -31.70
C ASP A 190 -6.76 -2.40 -30.37
N SER A 191 -6.57 -3.27 -29.37
CA SER A 191 -7.17 -3.10 -28.05
C SER A 191 -6.61 -1.86 -27.34
N LEU A 192 -5.28 -1.67 -27.35
CA LEU A 192 -4.64 -0.51 -26.70
C LEU A 192 -5.03 0.81 -27.37
N SER A 193 -5.06 0.84 -28.70
CA SER A 193 -5.48 2.03 -29.45
C SER A 193 -6.95 2.37 -29.19
N LEU A 194 -7.84 1.37 -29.11
CA LEU A 194 -9.23 1.62 -28.76
C LEU A 194 -9.39 2.05 -27.30
N LEU A 195 -8.62 1.50 -26.36
CA LEU A 195 -8.64 1.96 -24.97
C LEU A 195 -8.30 3.46 -24.85
N VAL A 196 -7.35 3.96 -25.64
CA VAL A 196 -7.03 5.41 -25.72
C VAL A 196 -8.20 6.23 -26.28
N PHE A 197 -8.98 5.66 -27.19
CA PHE A 197 -10.19 6.31 -27.68
C PHE A 197 -11.30 6.31 -26.60
N LEU A 198 -11.51 5.17 -25.93
CA LEU A 198 -12.53 5.01 -24.90
C LEU A 198 -12.28 5.93 -23.70
N THR A 199 -11.03 6.08 -23.27
CA THR A 199 -10.70 7.03 -22.20
C THR A 199 -11.11 8.45 -22.54
N ARG A 200 -11.02 8.86 -23.81
CA ARG A 200 -11.44 10.19 -24.28
C ARG A 200 -12.95 10.32 -24.45
N ALA A 201 -13.62 9.23 -24.83
CA ALA A 201 -15.07 9.20 -25.02
C ALA A 201 -15.84 9.13 -23.69
N ILE A 202 -15.34 8.37 -22.71
CA ILE A 202 -15.96 8.17 -21.39
C ILE A 202 -14.96 8.38 -20.24
N PRO A 203 -14.45 9.62 -20.07
CA PRO A 203 -13.38 9.93 -19.11
C PRO A 203 -13.72 9.53 -17.67
N LYS A 204 -14.93 9.89 -17.24
CA LYS A 204 -15.40 9.69 -15.86
C LYS A 204 -15.59 8.22 -15.52
N ASP A 205 -16.19 7.45 -16.43
CA ASP A 205 -16.44 6.03 -16.19
C ASP A 205 -15.14 5.22 -16.21
N THR A 206 -14.21 5.59 -17.10
CA THR A 206 -12.89 4.95 -17.16
C THR A 206 -12.11 5.22 -15.86
N ALA A 207 -12.15 6.45 -15.35
CA ALA A 207 -11.54 6.80 -14.07
C ALA A 207 -12.14 6.02 -12.89
N GLN A 208 -13.47 5.80 -12.87
CA GLN A 208 -14.11 4.94 -11.86
C GLN A 208 -13.72 3.47 -12.00
N ASN A 209 -13.38 3.02 -13.22
CA ASN A 209 -12.92 1.66 -13.51
C ASN A 209 -11.38 1.51 -13.49
N ALA A 210 -10.65 2.54 -13.05
CA ALA A 210 -9.20 2.63 -13.19
C ALA A 210 -8.43 1.45 -12.55
N SER A 211 -8.96 0.86 -11.48
CA SER A 211 -8.33 -0.29 -10.82
C SER A 211 -8.28 -1.54 -11.71
N GLN A 212 -9.33 -1.82 -12.48
CA GLN A 212 -9.34 -2.91 -13.47
C GLN A 212 -8.50 -2.54 -14.69
N TYR A 213 -8.59 -1.28 -15.11
CA TYR A 213 -7.84 -0.73 -16.23
C TYR A 213 -6.32 -0.92 -16.06
N TYR A 214 -5.76 -0.38 -14.97
CA TYR A 214 -4.33 -0.44 -14.71
C TYR A 214 -3.82 -1.84 -14.35
N ARG A 215 -4.67 -2.70 -13.76
CA ARG A 215 -4.35 -4.11 -13.57
C ARG A 215 -4.22 -4.87 -14.88
N ALA A 216 -5.06 -4.59 -15.87
CA ALA A 216 -4.93 -5.18 -17.20
C ALA A 216 -3.67 -4.69 -17.89
N LEU A 217 -3.42 -3.38 -17.86
CA LEU A 217 -2.23 -2.80 -18.46
C LEU A 217 -0.95 -3.33 -17.81
N SER A 218 -0.88 -3.48 -16.48
CA SER A 218 0.32 -4.03 -15.84
C SER A 218 0.65 -5.45 -16.31
N ARG A 219 -0.37 -6.31 -16.48
CA ARG A 219 -0.17 -7.64 -17.08
C ARG A 219 0.27 -7.58 -18.53
N VAL A 220 -0.30 -6.68 -19.31
CA VAL A 220 0.11 -6.48 -20.71
C VAL A 220 1.56 -6.01 -20.78
N THR A 221 1.98 -5.06 -19.93
CA THR A 221 3.36 -4.58 -19.85
C THR A 221 4.35 -5.71 -19.57
N VAL A 222 4.06 -6.59 -18.60
CA VAL A 222 4.94 -7.73 -18.27
C VAL A 222 4.99 -8.77 -19.40
N ARG A 223 3.88 -8.97 -20.13
CA ARG A 223 3.79 -9.95 -21.22
C ARG A 223 4.35 -9.46 -22.55
N ALA A 224 4.18 -8.17 -22.85
CA ALA A 224 4.64 -7.52 -24.06
C ALA A 224 6.16 -7.38 -23.98
N ASN A 225 6.87 -8.50 -24.08
CA ASN A 225 8.32 -8.57 -24.11
C ASN A 225 8.83 -7.89 -25.40
N VAL A 226 8.97 -6.57 -25.34
CA VAL A 226 9.87 -5.62 -26.03
C VAL A 226 9.99 -5.65 -27.57
N GLN A 227 9.41 -6.60 -28.31
CA GLN A 227 9.79 -6.76 -29.73
C GLN A 227 9.20 -5.72 -30.69
N SER A 228 8.04 -5.11 -30.40
CA SER A 228 7.41 -4.12 -31.30
C SER A 228 7.31 -2.73 -30.68
N THR A 229 7.95 -1.74 -31.30
CA THR A 229 7.92 -0.33 -30.90
C THR A 229 6.50 0.27 -30.94
N ARG A 230 5.64 -0.21 -31.84
CA ARG A 230 4.25 0.27 -31.97
C ARG A 230 3.40 -0.07 -30.75
N ILE A 231 3.42 -1.33 -30.30
CA ILE A 231 2.70 -1.76 -29.10
C ILE A 231 3.21 -0.99 -27.87
N GLN A 232 4.52 -0.72 -27.76
CA GLN A 232 5.06 0.08 -26.66
C GLN A 232 4.53 1.52 -26.66
N ASN A 233 4.48 2.17 -27.82
CA ASN A 233 3.93 3.53 -27.93
C ASN A 233 2.43 3.56 -27.61
N CYS A 234 1.65 2.59 -28.11
CA CYS A 234 0.22 2.49 -27.79
C CYS A 234 0.00 2.19 -26.31
N LEU A 235 0.83 1.32 -25.71
CA LEU A 235 0.79 0.99 -24.29
C LEU A 235 1.05 2.24 -23.44
N LEU A 236 2.14 2.98 -23.73
CA LEU A 236 2.46 4.21 -23.02
C LEU A 236 1.33 5.23 -23.10
N ARG A 237 0.78 5.45 -24.30
CA ARG A 237 -0.35 6.34 -24.50
C ARG A 237 -1.61 5.87 -23.76
N SER A 238 -1.87 4.56 -23.71
CA SER A 238 -2.99 4.00 -22.93
C SER A 238 -2.84 4.22 -21.43
N ILE A 239 -1.61 4.17 -20.91
CA ILE A 239 -1.34 4.40 -19.47
C ILE A 239 -1.56 5.86 -19.09
N LEU A 240 -1.08 6.80 -19.91
CA LEU A 240 -1.15 8.25 -19.63
C LEU A 240 -2.53 8.86 -19.90
N CYS A 241 -3.26 8.38 -20.91
CA CYS A 241 -4.48 9.05 -21.34
C CYS A 241 -5.60 9.18 -20.28
N PRO A 242 -5.85 8.20 -19.37
CA PRO A 242 -6.75 8.40 -18.24
C PRO A 242 -6.28 9.47 -17.24
N LEU A 243 -4.97 9.69 -17.11
CA LEU A 243 -4.36 10.62 -16.14
C LEU A 243 -4.28 12.07 -16.64
N GLU A 244 -4.24 12.26 -17.96
CA GLU A 244 -4.24 13.57 -18.61
C GLU A 244 -5.60 14.28 -18.52
N GLN A 245 -6.69 13.51 -18.40
CA GLN A 245 -8.04 14.05 -18.49
C GLN A 245 -8.53 14.54 -17.13
N ILE A 246 -8.66 15.85 -16.98
CA ILE A 246 -9.10 16.47 -15.74
C ILE A 246 -10.60 16.23 -15.52
N THR A 247 -10.92 15.22 -14.74
CA THR A 247 -12.27 14.85 -14.28
C THR A 247 -12.38 14.93 -12.75
N SER A 248 -13.61 14.87 -12.23
CA SER A 248 -13.88 14.78 -10.79
C SER A 248 -13.28 13.54 -10.11
N GLU A 249 -12.97 12.49 -10.88
CA GLU A 249 -12.45 11.19 -10.42
C GLU A 249 -10.96 11.01 -10.73
N THR A 250 -10.27 12.10 -11.10
CA THR A 250 -8.83 12.08 -11.40
C THR A 250 -8.01 11.51 -10.27
N ILE A 251 -8.27 11.96 -9.04
CA ILE A 251 -7.57 11.49 -7.85
C ILE A 251 -7.71 9.97 -7.74
N SER A 252 -8.93 9.43 -7.89
CA SER A 252 -9.21 7.99 -7.91
C SER A 252 -8.42 7.23 -8.99
N ALA A 253 -8.23 7.85 -10.17
CA ALA A 253 -7.42 7.26 -11.24
C ALA A 253 -5.93 7.25 -10.92
N TYR A 254 -5.39 8.32 -10.31
CA TYR A 254 -4.00 8.37 -9.83
C TYR A 254 -3.76 7.39 -8.67
N GLU A 255 -4.72 7.22 -7.75
CA GLU A 255 -4.66 6.21 -6.69
C GLU A 255 -4.58 4.80 -7.28
N ALA A 256 -5.49 4.47 -8.21
CA ALA A 256 -5.51 3.18 -8.86
C ALA A 256 -4.22 2.91 -9.65
N PHE A 257 -3.71 3.92 -10.36
CA PHE A 257 -2.43 3.86 -11.08
C PHE A 257 -1.26 3.53 -10.14
N ALA A 258 -1.14 4.25 -9.03
CA ALA A 258 -0.07 4.03 -8.07
C ALA A 258 -0.15 2.63 -7.43
N ILE A 259 -1.34 2.24 -6.97
CA ILE A 259 -1.54 0.99 -6.23
C ILE A 259 -1.43 -0.25 -7.13
N THR A 260 -1.88 -0.17 -8.39
CA THR A 260 -1.96 -1.36 -9.26
C THR A 260 -0.90 -1.41 -10.36
N TYR A 261 -0.48 -0.27 -10.91
CA TYR A 261 0.49 -0.22 -11.99
C TYR A 261 1.91 -0.04 -11.44
N LEU A 262 2.16 1.02 -10.66
CA LEU A 262 3.50 1.30 -10.08
C LEU A 262 3.93 0.27 -9.04
N SER A 263 3.04 -0.57 -8.53
CA SER A 263 3.43 -1.70 -7.66
C SER A 263 3.98 -2.90 -8.43
N THR A 264 4.03 -2.85 -9.76
CA THR A 264 4.53 -3.94 -10.63
C THR A 264 6.07 -3.95 -10.63
N PRO A 265 6.73 -5.09 -10.41
CA PRO A 265 8.20 -5.17 -10.40
C PRO A 265 8.80 -4.97 -11.81
N ASN A 266 10.02 -4.43 -11.88
CA ASN A 266 10.84 -4.32 -13.09
C ASN A 266 10.19 -3.60 -14.29
N LEU A 267 9.31 -2.60 -14.08
CA LEU A 267 8.71 -1.82 -15.17
C LEU A 267 9.74 -1.21 -16.13
N GLN A 268 10.92 -0.81 -15.63
CA GLN A 268 12.01 -0.25 -16.45
C GLN A 268 12.56 -1.26 -17.48
N GLU A 269 12.54 -2.57 -17.17
CA GLU A 269 13.01 -3.60 -18.10
C GLU A 269 11.97 -3.88 -19.19
N TYR A 270 10.69 -3.74 -18.85
CA TYR A 270 9.56 -4.00 -19.77
C TYR A 270 9.23 -2.78 -20.65
N LEU A 271 9.39 -1.58 -20.11
CA LEU A 271 9.15 -0.31 -20.81
C LEU A 271 10.48 0.27 -21.31
N ARG A 272 10.67 0.25 -22.63
CA ARG A 272 11.87 0.83 -23.27
C ARG A 272 12.05 2.32 -23.01
N ASP A 273 10.94 3.04 -22.85
CA ASP A 273 10.90 4.49 -22.62
C ASP A 273 10.16 4.81 -21.32
N PHE A 274 10.79 4.42 -20.21
CA PHE A 274 10.26 4.67 -18.87
C PHE A 274 10.30 6.15 -18.49
N ASP A 275 11.26 6.89 -19.05
CA ASP A 275 11.46 8.32 -18.79
C ASP A 275 10.30 9.14 -19.37
N SER A 276 9.80 8.78 -20.57
CA SER A 276 8.63 9.46 -21.13
C SER A 276 7.34 9.16 -20.39
N LEU A 277 7.20 7.97 -19.79
CA LEU A 277 6.11 7.69 -18.85
C LEU A 277 6.20 8.64 -17.65
N MET A 278 7.38 8.77 -17.04
CA MET A 278 7.56 9.60 -15.84
C MET A 278 7.39 11.10 -16.11
N THR A 279 7.87 11.60 -17.25
CA THR A 279 7.69 13.02 -17.64
C THR A 279 6.26 13.36 -18.03
N GLY A 280 5.48 12.38 -18.50
CA GLY A 280 4.06 12.56 -18.81
C GLY A 280 3.14 12.61 -17.59
N LEU A 281 3.62 12.28 -16.39
CA LEU A 281 2.82 12.27 -15.16
C LEU A 281 2.77 13.66 -14.51
N ASN A 282 1.59 14.06 -14.04
CA ASN A 282 1.50 15.16 -13.09
C ASN A 282 1.84 14.65 -11.68
N TYR A 283 3.11 14.75 -11.33
CA TYR A 283 3.62 14.29 -10.05
C TYR A 283 2.94 14.92 -8.83
N LYS A 284 2.48 16.17 -8.92
CA LYS A 284 1.76 16.80 -7.80
C LYS A 284 0.42 16.14 -7.53
N LEU A 285 -0.29 15.72 -8.60
CA LEU A 285 -1.52 14.95 -8.47
C LEU A 285 -1.26 13.53 -7.95
N LEU A 286 -0.15 12.91 -8.35
CA LEU A 286 0.27 11.61 -7.81
C LEU A 286 0.57 11.68 -6.31
N ALA A 287 1.33 12.70 -5.89
CA ALA A 287 1.69 12.92 -4.49
C ALA A 287 0.45 13.22 -3.64
N SER A 288 -0.46 14.08 -4.11
CA SER A 288 -1.69 14.41 -3.38
C SER A 288 -2.67 13.23 -3.30
N ALA A 289 -2.80 12.44 -4.37
CA ALA A 289 -3.61 11.22 -4.38
C ALA A 289 -3.08 10.17 -3.38
N LEU A 290 -1.77 9.93 -3.36
CA LEU A 290 -1.16 9.04 -2.38
C LEU A 290 -1.26 9.57 -0.95
N ALA A 291 -1.10 10.88 -0.74
CA ALA A 291 -1.27 11.49 0.58
C ALA A 291 -2.71 11.35 1.09
N ALA A 292 -3.71 11.62 0.24
CA ALA A 292 -5.12 11.44 0.57
C ALA A 292 -5.46 9.97 0.90
N LEU A 293 -4.92 9.03 0.12
CA LEU A 293 -5.08 7.60 0.36
C LEU A 293 -4.50 7.17 1.72
N ILE A 294 -3.32 7.68 2.07
CA ILE A 294 -2.68 7.41 3.37
C ILE A 294 -3.52 7.97 4.52
N GLN A 295 -4.01 9.21 4.40
CA GLN A 295 -4.84 9.86 5.42
C GLN A 295 -6.18 9.14 5.62
N ASN A 296 -6.79 8.64 4.54
CA ASN A 296 -8.09 7.98 4.59
C ASN A 296 -8.00 6.52 5.09
N THR A 297 -6.80 5.95 5.24
CA THR A 297 -6.62 4.55 5.65
C THR A 297 -6.32 4.45 7.15
N PRO A 298 -7.14 3.75 7.96
CA PRO A 298 -7.13 3.81 9.44
C PRO A 298 -5.92 3.12 10.12
N ALA A 299 -4.82 2.87 9.41
CA ALA A 299 -3.60 2.29 9.94
C ALA A 299 -2.33 2.87 9.32
N GLY A 300 -2.42 3.95 8.53
CA GLY A 300 -1.29 4.49 7.76
C GLY A 300 -0.65 3.50 6.78
N LYS A 301 -1.35 2.39 6.48
CA LYS A 301 -0.88 1.37 5.53
C LYS A 301 -1.53 1.61 4.18
N VAL A 302 -0.73 1.68 3.14
CA VAL A 302 -1.25 1.79 1.77
C VAL A 302 -1.95 0.47 1.40
N PRO A 303 -3.24 0.49 0.99
CA PRO A 303 -3.99 -0.70 0.63
C PRO A 303 -3.52 -1.22 -0.73
N VAL A 304 -2.38 -1.91 -0.75
CA VAL A 304 -1.93 -2.63 -1.94
C VAL A 304 -2.77 -3.91 -2.09
N PRO A 305 -3.37 -4.19 -3.26
CA PRO A 305 -4.35 -5.26 -3.49
C PRO A 305 -3.83 -6.65 -3.14
N ASP A 306 -2.51 -6.82 -3.13
CA ASP A 306 -1.83 -8.01 -2.63
C ASP A 306 -1.09 -7.67 -1.33
N ALA A 307 -1.84 -7.54 -0.23
CA ALA A 307 -1.35 -7.19 1.12
C ALA A 307 -0.26 -8.14 1.69
N SER A 308 0.14 -9.16 0.94
CA SER A 308 1.26 -10.06 1.25
C SER A 308 2.59 -9.68 0.59
N ASP A 309 2.60 -8.76 -0.39
CA ASP A 309 3.82 -8.34 -1.10
C ASP A 309 4.26 -6.94 -0.66
N ASN A 310 5.05 -6.89 0.42
CA ASN A 310 5.89 -5.73 0.73
C ASN A 310 6.77 -5.32 -0.47
N GLU A 311 7.05 -6.27 -1.37
CA GLU A 311 7.82 -6.03 -2.59
C GLU A 311 7.12 -5.02 -3.53
N GLY A 312 5.80 -5.07 -3.67
CA GLY A 312 5.05 -4.08 -4.46
C GLY A 312 5.15 -2.67 -3.88
N LEU A 313 5.16 -2.55 -2.54
CA LEU A 313 5.38 -1.27 -1.85
C LEU A 313 6.80 -0.73 -2.06
N LEU A 314 7.81 -1.60 -2.07
CA LEU A 314 9.20 -1.21 -2.37
C LEU A 314 9.34 -0.68 -3.80
N TRP A 315 8.69 -1.31 -4.76
CA TRP A 315 8.67 -0.86 -6.15
C TRP A 315 7.94 0.47 -6.30
N LEU A 316 6.75 0.60 -5.68
CA LEU A 316 6.02 1.87 -5.65
C LEU A 316 6.87 3.00 -5.07
N LEU A 317 7.53 2.76 -3.93
CA LEU A 317 8.43 3.73 -3.31
C LEU A 317 9.55 4.13 -4.27
N ALA A 318 10.24 3.17 -4.88
CA ALA A 318 11.34 3.45 -5.80
C ALA A 318 10.88 4.27 -7.01
N TYR A 319 9.76 3.92 -7.63
CA TYR A 319 9.21 4.68 -8.75
C TYR A 319 8.72 6.07 -8.36
N PHE A 320 8.17 6.23 -7.16
CA PHE A 320 7.76 7.53 -6.67
C PHE A 320 8.96 8.46 -6.44
N ILE A 321 10.05 7.95 -5.85
CA ILE A 321 11.31 8.69 -5.70
C ILE A 321 11.87 9.06 -7.08
N TYR A 322 11.93 8.09 -7.98
CA TYR A 322 12.45 8.29 -9.33
C TYR A 322 11.64 9.32 -10.13
N SER A 323 10.31 9.30 -10.03
CA SER A 323 9.44 10.27 -10.71
C SER A 323 9.75 11.72 -10.31
N ASN A 324 10.00 11.95 -9.02
CA ASN A 324 10.41 13.25 -8.50
C ASN A 324 11.78 13.66 -9.07
N GLN A 325 12.74 12.72 -9.18
CA GLN A 325 14.07 13.01 -9.73
C GLN A 325 14.05 13.32 -11.21
N VAL A 326 13.28 12.59 -12.01
CA VAL A 326 13.17 12.82 -13.45
C VAL A 326 12.55 14.18 -13.76
N ILE A 327 11.48 14.55 -13.04
CA ILE A 327 10.78 15.82 -13.25
C ILE A 327 11.63 17.02 -12.82
N HIS A 328 12.41 16.87 -11.75
CA HIS A 328 13.28 17.93 -11.25
C HIS A 328 14.70 17.91 -11.87
N GLY A 329 14.99 16.93 -12.73
CA GLY A 329 16.30 16.69 -13.34
C GLY A 329 17.34 16.18 -12.32
N ALA A 330 18.18 15.24 -12.73
CA ALA A 330 19.28 14.75 -11.89
C ALA A 330 20.34 15.82 -11.54
N GLU A 331 20.36 16.95 -12.26
CA GLU A 331 21.47 17.93 -12.24
C GLU A 331 21.04 19.40 -12.10
N THR A 332 19.75 19.73 -12.04
CA THR A 332 19.33 21.13 -12.01
C THR A 332 19.61 21.77 -10.65
N SER A 333 20.60 22.67 -10.68
CA SER A 333 21.29 23.31 -9.55
C SER A 333 20.46 24.37 -8.83
N THR A 334 19.13 24.24 -8.79
CA THR A 334 18.26 25.12 -8.02
C THR A 334 17.84 24.41 -6.75
N VAL A 335 17.93 25.14 -5.63
CA VAL A 335 17.47 24.72 -4.30
C VAL A 335 15.95 24.51 -4.39
N HIS A 336 15.51 23.35 -4.88
CA HIS A 336 14.10 23.04 -4.97
C HIS A 336 13.67 22.27 -3.73
N ASN A 337 12.76 22.89 -2.99
CA ASN A 337 12.20 22.33 -1.78
C ASN A 337 11.23 21.19 -2.17
N PRO A 338 11.42 19.96 -1.69
CA PRO A 338 10.48 18.88 -1.97
C PRO A 338 9.09 19.24 -1.45
N ASP A 339 8.03 18.91 -2.19
CA ASP A 339 6.64 19.19 -1.81
C ASP A 339 6.27 18.52 -0.45
N PRO A 340 5.36 19.11 0.36
CA PRO A 340 4.93 18.53 1.63
C PRO A 340 4.33 17.13 1.49
N ASP A 341 3.50 16.94 0.46
CA ASP A 341 2.86 15.67 0.18
C ASP A 341 3.89 14.59 -0.19
N TYR A 342 4.97 14.95 -0.88
CA TYR A 342 6.06 14.02 -1.16
C TYR A 342 6.72 13.49 0.12
N VAL A 343 7.08 14.38 1.04
CA VAL A 343 7.73 13.99 2.30
C VAL A 343 6.79 13.12 3.14
N ALA A 344 5.50 13.44 3.17
CA ALA A 344 4.49 12.63 3.86
C ALA A 344 4.35 11.22 3.26
N VAL A 345 4.29 11.12 1.92
CA VAL A 345 4.17 9.83 1.22
C VAL A 345 5.44 9.00 1.39
N VAL A 346 6.62 9.58 1.14
CA VAL A 346 7.90 8.88 1.26
C VAL A 346 8.16 8.43 2.70
N SER A 347 7.91 9.30 3.71
CA SER A 347 8.08 8.92 5.12
C SER A 347 7.19 7.74 5.49
N THR A 348 5.93 7.74 5.09
CA THR A 348 4.98 6.66 5.39
C THR A 348 5.37 5.35 4.70
N LEU A 349 5.69 5.41 3.41
CA LEU A 349 6.11 4.23 2.64
C LEU A 349 7.44 3.66 3.17
N LEU A 350 8.43 4.50 3.47
CA LEU A 350 9.69 4.08 4.09
C LEU A 350 9.45 3.47 5.46
N CYS A 351 8.62 4.08 6.32
CA CYS A 351 8.27 3.54 7.63
C CYS A 351 7.69 2.12 7.50
N SER A 352 6.76 1.93 6.58
CA SER A 352 6.11 0.64 6.36
C SER A 352 7.07 -0.46 5.89
N SER A 353 8.13 -0.08 5.19
CA SER A 353 9.11 -0.99 4.60
C SER A 353 10.47 -1.01 5.33
N ALA A 354 10.61 -0.29 6.45
CA ALA A 354 11.91 -0.01 7.07
C ALA A 354 12.66 -1.26 7.53
N ASP A 355 11.95 -2.23 8.12
CA ASP A 355 12.55 -3.49 8.59
C ASP A 355 13.04 -4.36 7.43
N GLU A 356 12.36 -4.33 6.29
CA GLU A 356 12.76 -5.08 5.11
C GLU A 356 13.93 -4.42 4.37
N ILE A 357 13.91 -3.08 4.24
CA ILE A 357 14.99 -2.33 3.61
C ILE A 357 16.27 -2.48 4.44
N SER A 358 16.21 -2.22 5.75
CA SER A 358 17.39 -2.32 6.64
C SER A 358 18.01 -3.72 6.64
N ALA A 359 17.20 -4.78 6.55
CA ALA A 359 17.70 -6.15 6.46
C ALA A 359 18.39 -6.47 5.12
N ARG A 360 17.98 -5.84 4.00
CA ARG A 360 18.38 -6.21 2.64
C ARG A 360 19.33 -5.22 1.95
N ILE A 361 19.43 -3.98 2.43
CA ILE A 361 20.17 -2.90 1.74
C ILE A 361 21.68 -3.14 1.67
N ASP A 362 22.24 -3.77 2.70
CA ASP A 362 23.66 -4.09 2.81
C ASP A 362 24.01 -5.50 2.33
N VAL A 363 23.00 -6.31 1.95
CA VAL A 363 23.23 -7.65 1.44
C VAL A 363 23.82 -7.52 0.03
N GLU A 364 25.08 -7.93 -0.13
CA GLU A 364 25.73 -7.97 -1.44
C GLU A 364 25.27 -9.22 -2.22
N ALA A 365 24.97 -9.03 -3.51
CA ALA A 365 24.51 -10.10 -4.40
C ALA A 365 25.51 -11.28 -4.52
N ILE A 366 26.77 -11.07 -4.15
CA ILE A 366 27.85 -12.05 -4.20
C ILE A 366 27.69 -13.15 -3.13
N VAL A 367 27.15 -12.82 -1.95
CA VAL A 367 26.97 -13.78 -0.85
C VAL A 367 25.91 -14.84 -1.21
N VAL A 368 24.91 -14.46 -2.01
CA VAL A 368 23.83 -15.36 -2.43
C VAL A 368 24.29 -16.36 -3.49
N LYS A 369 25.23 -15.99 -4.38
CA LYS A 369 25.79 -16.93 -5.39
C LYS A 369 26.48 -18.14 -4.77
N LYS A 370 27.07 -18.03 -3.56
CA LYS A 370 27.64 -19.19 -2.85
C LYS A 370 26.59 -20.13 -2.25
N SER A 371 25.39 -19.65 -1.96
CA SER A 371 24.29 -20.43 -1.40
C SER A 371 23.40 -21.09 -2.48
N LEU A 372 23.39 -20.53 -3.70
CA LEU A 372 22.56 -20.97 -4.82
C LEU A 372 23.12 -22.15 -5.66
N ASN A 373 24.29 -22.70 -5.32
CA ASN A 373 24.83 -23.87 -6.02
C ASN A 373 24.03 -25.18 -5.80
N ASN A 374 23.02 -25.17 -4.92
CA ASN A 374 22.08 -26.28 -4.78
C ASN A 374 20.83 -26.00 -5.63
N GLN A 375 20.94 -26.34 -6.91
CA GLN A 375 20.12 -25.82 -8.02
C GLN A 375 18.74 -26.52 -8.21
N GLU A 376 18.29 -27.39 -7.31
CA GLU A 376 17.13 -28.26 -7.58
C GLU A 376 15.76 -27.78 -7.01
N ASP A 377 15.71 -26.74 -6.18
CA ASP A 377 14.46 -26.38 -5.46
C ASP A 377 13.68 -25.15 -5.99
N MET A 378 14.16 -24.48 -7.04
CA MET A 378 13.70 -23.11 -7.40
C MET A 378 12.39 -23.00 -8.19
N GLN A 379 11.79 -24.10 -8.69
CA GLN A 379 10.67 -23.94 -9.63
C GLN A 379 9.26 -24.06 -9.03
N LYS A 380 9.06 -24.38 -7.73
CA LYS A 380 7.71 -24.70 -7.22
C LYS A 380 7.30 -24.25 -5.82
N ARG A 381 8.01 -23.36 -5.12
CA ARG A 381 7.55 -22.91 -3.78
C ARG A 381 7.62 -21.40 -3.63
N ARG A 382 6.45 -20.80 -3.35
CA ARG A 382 6.32 -19.45 -2.75
C ARG A 382 7.46 -19.26 -1.74
N VAL A 383 8.38 -18.35 -2.03
CA VAL A 383 9.54 -18.10 -1.18
C VAL A 383 9.00 -17.64 0.18
N SER A 384 9.19 -18.47 1.21
CA SER A 384 8.86 -18.10 2.59
C SER A 384 9.49 -16.74 2.93
N ASN A 385 8.77 -15.84 3.62
CA ASN A 385 9.24 -14.49 3.99
C ASN A 385 10.67 -14.48 4.59
N GLN A 386 11.06 -15.54 5.28
CA GLN A 386 12.39 -15.69 5.88
C GLN A 386 13.53 -15.90 4.88
N LYS A 387 13.28 -16.52 3.72
CA LYS A 387 14.26 -16.62 2.62
C LYS A 387 14.35 -15.33 1.80
N ARG A 388 13.28 -14.52 1.74
CA ARG A 388 13.27 -13.21 1.05
C ARG A 388 14.16 -12.18 1.76
N LEU A 389 14.17 -12.16 3.08
CA LEU A 389 15.05 -11.29 3.90
C LEU A 389 16.55 -11.57 3.70
N GLN A 390 16.92 -12.71 3.09
CA GLN A 390 18.30 -13.07 2.78
C GLN A 390 18.72 -12.68 1.35
N MET A 391 17.80 -12.16 0.54
CA MET A 391 18.09 -11.71 -0.83
C MET A 391 18.39 -10.21 -0.86
N PRO A 392 19.37 -9.76 -1.68
CA PRO A 392 19.62 -8.34 -1.88
C PRO A 392 18.38 -7.63 -2.43
N LEU A 393 18.28 -6.32 -2.20
CA LEU A 393 17.30 -5.49 -2.89
C LEU A 393 17.58 -5.49 -4.40
N PRO A 394 16.53 -5.40 -5.26
CA PRO A 394 16.71 -5.15 -6.68
C PRO A 394 17.58 -3.90 -6.90
N PRO A 395 18.47 -3.89 -7.92
CA PRO A 395 19.46 -2.83 -8.10
C PRO A 395 18.81 -1.46 -8.30
N PHE A 396 17.72 -1.38 -9.07
CA PHE A 396 16.96 -0.14 -9.27
C PHE A 396 16.42 0.39 -7.93
N VAL A 397 15.67 -0.43 -7.19
CA VAL A 397 15.11 -0.07 -5.88
C VAL A 397 16.20 0.37 -4.91
N ARG A 398 17.34 -0.33 -4.88
CA ARG A 398 18.49 0.02 -4.04
C ARG A 398 19.06 1.39 -4.39
N ASN A 399 19.23 1.69 -5.67
CA ASN A 399 19.80 2.96 -6.13
C ASN A 399 18.87 4.14 -5.79
N GLU A 400 17.56 3.98 -6.00
CA GLU A 400 16.57 5.01 -5.68
C GLU A 400 16.42 5.24 -4.17
N ILE A 401 16.49 4.18 -3.37
CA ILE A 401 16.47 4.34 -1.91
C ILE A 401 17.77 5.03 -1.44
N LEU A 402 18.93 4.69 -2.01
CA LEU A 402 20.20 5.33 -1.66
C LEU A 402 20.27 6.80 -2.09
N SER A 403 19.60 7.18 -3.19
CA SER A 403 19.57 8.57 -3.68
C SER A 403 18.77 9.52 -2.77
N LEU A 404 17.89 9.00 -1.91
CA LEU A 404 17.28 9.78 -0.83
C LEU A 404 18.28 10.24 0.25
N VAL A 405 19.41 9.54 0.39
CA VAL A 405 20.42 9.84 1.42
C VAL A 405 21.56 10.63 0.78
N ASN A 406 21.23 11.86 0.38
CA ASN A 406 22.14 12.83 -0.19
C ASN A 406 22.28 14.05 0.72
N GLN A 407 23.51 14.55 0.90
CA GLN A 407 23.79 15.71 1.75
C GLN A 407 22.86 16.90 1.47
N ARG A 408 22.66 17.24 0.18
CA ARG A 408 21.81 18.37 -0.26
C ARG A 408 20.34 18.17 0.10
N SER A 409 19.83 16.94 -0.03
CA SER A 409 18.44 16.63 0.27
C SER A 409 18.15 16.76 1.76
N ILE A 410 19.07 16.30 2.62
CA ILE A 410 18.88 16.31 4.08
C ILE A 410 19.08 17.72 4.66
N THR A 411 20.04 18.49 4.15
CA THR A 411 20.27 19.87 4.62
C THR A 411 19.17 20.84 4.18
N SER A 412 18.51 20.61 3.04
CA SER A 412 17.43 21.47 2.54
C SER A 412 16.08 21.25 3.23
N LEU A 413 15.84 20.09 3.87
CA LEU A 413 14.58 19.79 4.56
C LEU A 413 14.21 20.83 5.62
N LEU A 414 15.20 21.31 6.38
CA LEU A 414 14.99 22.29 7.45
C LEU A 414 14.78 23.71 6.92
N SER A 415 15.27 24.03 5.73
CA SER A 415 15.10 25.36 5.12
C SER A 415 13.64 25.67 4.71
N ARG A 416 12.74 24.69 4.77
CA ARG A 416 11.33 24.77 4.30
C ARG A 416 10.34 25.36 5.31
N THR A 417 10.67 25.39 6.60
CA THR A 417 9.67 25.49 7.70
C THR A 417 8.94 26.83 7.82
N ASP A 418 9.34 27.87 7.08
CA ASP A 418 8.71 29.21 7.14
C ASP A 418 8.15 29.72 5.79
N GLY A 419 8.30 28.98 4.69
CA GLY A 419 7.97 29.47 3.33
C GLY A 419 6.58 29.14 2.79
N ALA A 420 5.82 28.26 3.45
CA ALA A 420 4.62 27.63 2.86
C ALA A 420 3.32 28.45 2.94
N THR A 421 3.34 29.71 3.39
CA THR A 421 2.12 30.55 3.51
C THR A 421 1.94 31.60 2.41
N ALA A 422 2.68 31.54 1.30
CA ALA A 422 2.50 32.55 0.23
C ALA A 422 1.25 32.33 -0.65
N HIS A 423 0.66 31.14 -0.70
CA HIS A 423 -0.55 30.87 -1.49
C HIS A 423 -1.54 29.97 -0.75
N GLY A 424 -2.44 30.59 0.01
CA GLY A 424 -3.60 29.92 0.60
C GLY A 424 -4.19 30.70 1.79
N THR A 425 -5.15 31.58 1.50
CA THR A 425 -6.14 32.20 2.43
C THR A 425 -5.62 32.88 3.72
N PRO A 426 -5.84 34.21 3.90
CA PRO A 426 -5.36 34.98 5.04
C PRO A 426 -6.28 34.84 6.27
N GLN A 427 -6.43 33.63 6.79
CA GLN A 427 -7.27 33.38 7.97
C GLN A 427 -6.79 32.18 8.78
N SER A 428 -5.60 32.29 9.38
CA SER A 428 -5.24 31.48 10.56
C SER A 428 -4.30 32.29 11.45
N GLN A 429 -4.87 32.80 12.54
CA GLN A 429 -4.12 33.38 13.65
C GLN A 429 -3.49 32.21 14.43
N ASN A 430 -2.18 31.94 14.24
CA ASN A 430 -1.22 31.39 15.21
C ASN A 430 0.00 30.75 14.50
N PRO A 431 1.12 31.47 14.32
CA PRO A 431 2.33 30.95 13.66
C PRO A 431 3.05 29.82 14.44
N SER A 432 2.77 29.66 15.74
CA SER A 432 3.41 28.65 16.59
C SER A 432 2.92 27.22 16.35
N VAL A 433 1.66 27.03 15.93
CA VAL A 433 1.05 25.71 15.76
C VAL A 433 1.56 25.04 14.49
N ASN A 434 1.75 25.81 13.41
CA ASN A 434 2.22 25.30 12.12
C ASN A 434 3.70 24.85 12.19
N SER A 435 4.55 25.62 12.87
CA SER A 435 5.96 25.25 13.07
C SER A 435 6.13 23.93 13.85
N SER A 436 5.25 23.67 14.82
CA SER A 436 5.22 22.41 15.58
C SER A 436 4.73 21.22 14.75
N ALA A 437 3.77 21.42 13.85
CA ALA A 437 3.31 20.38 12.93
C ALA A 437 4.39 20.01 11.90
N ASP A 438 5.08 21.00 11.33
CA ASP A 438 6.18 20.76 10.39
C ASP A 438 7.36 20.02 11.06
N ALA A 439 7.72 20.42 12.29
CA ALA A 439 8.75 19.74 13.08
C ALA A 439 8.42 18.25 13.31
N ARG A 440 7.14 17.91 13.55
CA ARG A 440 6.71 16.50 13.72
C ARG A 440 6.89 15.67 12.44
N HIS A 441 6.50 16.20 11.28
CA HIS A 441 6.65 15.49 10.01
C HIS A 441 8.13 15.31 9.63
N LEU A 442 8.95 16.36 9.83
CA LEU A 442 10.39 16.29 9.60
C LEU A 442 11.07 15.30 10.56
N ALA A 443 10.66 15.29 11.84
CA ALA A 443 11.20 14.37 12.82
C ALA A 443 10.87 12.92 12.49
N GLY A 444 9.62 12.65 12.08
CA GLY A 444 9.22 11.33 11.58
C GLY A 444 10.09 10.88 10.41
N TYR A 445 10.24 11.72 9.38
CA TYR A 445 11.06 11.38 8.22
C TYR A 445 12.54 11.12 8.57
N ALA A 446 13.15 11.99 9.37
CA ALA A 446 14.56 11.87 9.75
C ALA A 446 14.83 10.63 10.61
N LEU A 447 13.95 10.29 11.56
CA LEU A 447 14.06 9.06 12.34
C LEU A 447 13.92 7.81 11.46
N THR A 448 13.02 7.85 10.48
CA THR A 448 12.88 6.75 9.51
C THR A 448 14.16 6.57 8.69
N LEU A 449 14.81 7.66 8.25
CA LEU A 449 16.11 7.56 7.59
C LEU A 449 17.18 6.96 8.51
N LEU A 450 17.27 7.39 9.77
CA LEU A 450 18.23 6.83 10.72
C LEU A 450 17.99 5.33 10.99
N ARG A 451 16.72 4.89 10.99
CA ARG A 451 16.34 3.48 11.14
C ARG A 451 16.66 2.65 9.90
N VAL A 452 16.40 3.17 8.71
CA VAL A 452 16.62 2.46 7.45
C VAL A 452 18.13 2.33 7.13
N PHE A 453 18.94 3.33 7.50
CA PHE A 453 20.37 3.40 7.18
C PHE A 453 21.26 3.45 8.44
N PRO A 454 21.29 2.42 9.28
CA PRO A 454 22.03 2.44 10.54
C PRO A 454 23.54 2.65 10.34
N ARG A 455 24.13 2.10 9.26
CA ARG A 455 25.56 2.26 8.94
C ARG A 455 25.96 3.67 8.53
N ARG A 456 25.03 4.43 7.93
CA ARG A 456 25.24 5.82 7.52
C ARG A 456 24.62 6.80 8.51
N GLY A 457 24.25 6.32 9.70
CA GLY A 457 23.61 7.14 10.73
C GLY A 457 24.42 8.38 11.09
N ASP A 458 25.74 8.26 11.19
CA ASP A 458 26.60 9.40 11.54
C ASP A 458 26.72 10.43 10.41
N GLU A 459 26.71 10.01 9.14
CA GLU A 459 26.63 10.92 7.99
C GLU A 459 25.30 11.67 8.00
N ILE A 460 24.19 10.96 8.22
CA ILE A 460 22.85 11.54 8.29
C ILE A 460 22.76 12.54 9.45
N ARG A 461 23.27 12.18 10.64
CA ARG A 461 23.33 13.10 11.80
C ARG A 461 24.18 14.32 11.50
N MET A 462 25.34 14.15 10.85
CA MET A 462 26.20 15.25 10.40
C MET A 462 25.47 16.18 9.41
N TRP A 463 24.72 15.64 8.45
CA TRP A 463 24.02 16.46 7.47
C TRP A 463 22.77 17.14 8.04
N LEU A 464 22.04 16.48 8.93
CA LEU A 464 20.96 17.11 9.70
C LEU A 464 21.52 18.24 10.58
N TYR A 465 22.68 18.01 11.19
CA TYR A 465 23.38 19.01 11.98
C TYR A 465 23.77 20.24 11.15
N LEU A 466 24.30 20.05 9.93
CA LEU A 466 24.64 21.14 9.00
C LEU A 466 23.40 21.85 8.41
N GLY A 467 22.20 21.28 8.58
CA GLY A 467 20.96 21.88 8.12
C GLY A 467 20.52 23.07 8.98
N SER A 468 19.93 24.08 8.35
CA SER A 468 19.44 25.28 9.02
C SER A 468 17.98 25.57 8.69
N ALA A 469 17.19 25.96 9.68
CA ALA A 469 15.86 26.53 9.50
C ALA A 469 15.94 28.06 9.28
N SER A 470 15.01 28.62 8.51
CA SER A 470 14.82 30.07 8.52
C SER A 470 14.20 30.47 9.87
N ALA A 471 14.61 31.60 10.44
CA ALA A 471 13.97 32.14 11.63
C ALA A 471 12.80 33.05 11.24
N PRO A 472 11.67 33.04 11.99
CA PRO A 472 10.62 34.01 11.79
C PRO A 472 11.14 35.40 12.17
N THR A 473 11.03 36.34 11.24
CA THR A 473 11.44 37.73 11.39
C THR A 473 10.61 38.44 12.45
N SER A 474 11.04 38.39 13.71
CA SER A 474 10.69 39.43 14.68
C SER A 474 11.33 40.75 14.23
N ALA A 475 10.53 41.81 14.15
CA ALA A 475 10.78 43.08 13.45
C ALA A 475 11.94 43.97 13.94
N ALA A 476 13.03 43.41 14.51
CA ALA A 476 14.15 44.18 15.05
C ALA A 476 15.53 43.83 14.49
N GLU A 477 15.71 42.77 13.69
CA GLU A 477 17.03 42.40 13.15
C GLU A 477 16.95 42.09 11.66
N ALA A 478 17.45 43.03 10.84
CA ALA A 478 17.51 42.96 9.38
C ALA A 478 18.65 42.06 8.86
N SER A 479 18.89 40.92 9.51
CA SER A 479 19.74 39.85 9.01
C SER A 479 18.99 38.54 9.20
N GLY A 480 18.64 37.85 8.11
CA GLY A 480 17.99 36.54 8.15
C GLY A 480 18.87 35.51 8.86
N THR A 481 18.79 35.44 10.18
CA THR A 481 19.59 34.58 11.03
C THR A 481 19.11 33.14 10.87
N ARG A 482 19.97 32.31 10.27
CA ARG A 482 19.76 30.87 10.12
C ARG A 482 19.71 30.23 11.51
N LEU A 483 18.65 29.49 11.81
CA LEU A 483 18.50 28.76 13.06
C LEU A 483 19.08 27.35 12.90
N PRO A 484 20.06 26.93 13.74
CA PRO A 484 20.57 25.56 13.69
C PRO A 484 19.49 24.52 13.99
N ALA A 485 19.58 23.35 13.34
CA ALA A 485 18.63 22.23 13.48
C ALA A 485 18.33 21.88 14.95
N ILE A 486 19.36 21.88 15.80
CA ILE A 486 19.25 21.52 17.22
C ILE A 486 18.36 22.51 17.97
N LYS A 487 18.55 23.81 17.75
CA LYS A 487 17.75 24.85 18.39
C LYS A 487 16.31 24.84 17.89
N TYR A 488 16.11 24.52 16.60
CA TYR A 488 14.79 24.33 16.03
C TYR A 488 14.04 23.16 16.69
N PHE A 489 14.65 21.96 16.72
CA PHE A 489 14.03 20.78 17.32
C PHE A 489 13.93 20.86 18.84
N TRP A 490 14.80 21.60 19.51
CA TRP A 490 14.69 21.88 20.94
C TRP A 490 13.46 22.73 21.26
N LYS A 491 13.25 23.84 20.53
CA LYS A 491 12.03 24.66 20.65
C LYS A 491 10.78 23.84 20.36
N ALA A 492 10.83 22.98 19.33
CA ALA A 492 9.74 22.07 19.02
C ALA A 492 9.49 21.07 20.16
N THR A 493 10.54 20.52 20.77
CA THR A 493 10.46 19.60 21.92
C THR A 493 9.81 20.27 23.13
N GLN A 494 10.25 21.48 23.49
CA GLN A 494 9.67 22.26 24.58
C GLN A 494 8.19 22.61 24.35
N SER A 495 7.75 22.68 23.09
CA SER A 495 6.35 22.93 22.74
C SER A 495 5.42 21.73 22.94
N THR A 496 5.98 20.50 22.98
CA THR A 496 5.19 19.26 23.12
C THR A 496 4.52 19.13 24.48
N SER A 497 3.36 18.47 24.49
CA SER A 497 2.64 18.18 25.73
C SER A 497 3.39 17.12 26.57
N LEU A 498 4.01 16.15 25.89
CA LEU A 498 4.82 15.10 26.52
C LEU A 498 5.99 15.67 27.33
N TYR A 499 6.76 16.59 26.74
CA TYR A 499 7.90 17.20 27.43
C TYR A 499 7.45 17.91 28.71
N LYS A 500 6.42 18.76 28.61
CA LYS A 500 5.89 19.51 29.76
C LYS A 500 5.37 18.59 30.86
N SER A 501 4.69 17.50 30.48
CA SER A 501 4.14 16.54 31.42
C SER A 501 5.23 15.77 32.17
N ILE A 502 6.26 15.29 31.46
CA ILE A 502 7.37 14.52 32.06
C ILE A 502 8.30 15.43 32.87
N HIS A 503 8.49 16.68 32.44
CA HIS A 503 9.29 17.65 33.18
C HIS A 503 8.64 18.03 34.52
N GLN A 504 7.30 18.14 34.57
CA GLN A 504 6.56 18.52 35.79
C GLN A 504 6.32 17.34 36.73
N ASP A 505 6.02 16.15 36.20
CA ASP A 505 5.68 14.98 36.99
C ASP A 505 6.41 13.73 36.49
N GLN A 506 7.17 13.12 37.41
CA GLN A 506 7.87 11.86 37.17
C GLN A 506 6.89 10.70 36.90
N HIS A 507 5.73 10.66 37.57
CA HIS A 507 4.76 9.58 37.39
C HIS A 507 4.02 9.67 36.06
N ALA A 508 3.88 10.87 35.49
CA ALA A 508 3.28 11.07 34.18
C ALA A 508 4.05 10.32 33.07
N ALA A 509 5.38 10.20 33.18
CA ALA A 509 6.19 9.44 32.23
C ALA A 509 5.77 7.95 32.15
N LEU A 510 5.34 7.36 33.27
CA LEU A 510 4.86 5.97 33.31
C LEU A 510 3.57 5.80 32.48
N TYR A 511 2.61 6.71 32.64
CA TYR A 511 1.35 6.69 31.89
C TYR A 511 1.54 6.93 30.39
N LEU A 512 2.60 7.64 30.00
CA LEU A 512 2.93 7.95 28.62
C LEU A 512 3.71 6.85 27.92
N LEU A 513 4.54 6.10 28.66
CA LEU A 513 5.33 4.96 28.18
C LEU A 513 4.55 3.63 28.18
N ARG A 514 3.44 3.53 28.93
CA ARG A 514 2.64 2.29 29.02
C ARG A 514 1.79 2.07 27.75
N PRO A 515 1.75 0.85 27.20
CA PRO A 515 0.81 0.49 26.13
C PRO A 515 -0.63 0.61 26.64
N ARG A 516 -1.42 1.53 26.09
CA ARG A 516 -2.85 1.63 26.38
C ARG A 516 -3.61 0.75 25.40
N PHE A 517 -4.25 -0.31 25.90
CA PHE A 517 -5.12 -1.18 25.11
C PHE A 517 -6.44 -0.49 24.68
N GLU A 518 -6.78 0.66 25.27
CA GLU A 518 -8.05 1.39 25.05
C GLU A 518 -7.86 2.80 24.44
N ALA A 519 -6.66 3.16 23.98
CA ALA A 519 -6.46 4.47 23.34
C ALA A 519 -7.13 4.51 21.96
N THR A 520 -7.80 5.62 21.64
CA THR A 520 -8.24 5.90 20.27
C THR A 520 -7.02 6.02 19.36
N LEU A 521 -7.15 5.59 18.10
CA LEU A 521 -6.06 5.59 17.12
C LEU A 521 -5.43 7.00 16.98
N ASP A 522 -6.27 8.04 16.98
CA ASP A 522 -5.82 9.45 16.89
C ASP A 522 -4.94 9.88 18.08
N ASP A 523 -5.23 9.38 19.30
CA ASP A 523 -4.44 9.70 20.51
C ASP A 523 -3.07 9.01 20.48
N THR A 524 -2.97 7.85 19.83
CA THR A 524 -1.69 7.14 19.63
C THR A 524 -0.82 7.79 18.57
N GLU A 525 -1.39 8.20 17.43
CA GLU A 525 -0.62 8.84 16.36
C GLU A 525 -0.06 10.21 16.76
N GLY A 526 -0.87 11.02 17.46
CA GLY A 526 -0.41 12.33 17.95
C GLY A 526 0.75 12.17 18.93
N ARG A 527 0.67 11.16 19.81
CA ARG A 527 1.71 10.84 20.79
C ARG A 527 2.99 10.34 20.13
N ASP A 528 2.89 9.44 19.16
CA ASP A 528 4.07 8.92 18.44
C ASP A 528 4.80 10.03 17.67
N LYS A 529 4.05 10.96 17.07
CA LYS A 529 4.62 12.14 16.41
C LYS A 529 5.36 13.05 17.39
N GLU A 530 4.82 13.28 18.60
CA GLU A 530 5.52 14.07 19.65
C GLU A 530 6.78 13.36 20.16
N TRP A 531 6.71 12.04 20.37
CA TRP A 531 7.89 11.25 20.71
C TRP A 531 8.96 11.28 19.62
N GLY A 532 8.56 11.28 18.34
CA GLY A 532 9.48 11.41 17.22
C GLY A 532 10.32 12.69 17.28
N VAL A 533 9.70 13.82 17.61
CA VAL A 533 10.43 15.10 17.77
C VAL A 533 11.44 15.03 18.92
N ILE A 534 11.02 14.50 20.07
CA ILE A 534 11.87 14.37 21.25
C ILE A 534 13.07 13.45 20.93
N LEU A 535 12.81 12.27 20.37
CA LEU A 535 13.85 11.28 20.06
C LEU A 535 14.86 11.80 19.04
N LEU A 536 14.40 12.51 18.00
CA LEU A 536 15.31 13.12 17.03
C LEU A 536 16.21 14.17 17.69
N PHE A 537 15.64 15.04 18.53
CA PHE A 537 16.43 16.02 19.27
C PHE A 537 17.51 15.36 20.12
N LEU A 538 17.16 14.32 20.90
CA LEU A 538 18.10 13.60 21.76
C LEU A 538 19.22 12.94 20.95
N GLU A 539 18.91 12.32 19.81
CA GLU A 539 19.89 11.73 18.90
C GLU A 539 20.86 12.77 18.34
N LEU A 540 20.34 13.91 17.86
CA LEU A 540 21.16 14.99 17.32
C LEU A 540 22.02 15.65 18.39
N TYR A 541 21.47 15.90 19.57
CA TYR A 541 22.22 16.55 20.65
C TYR A 541 23.30 15.63 21.23
N THR A 542 23.03 14.33 21.32
CA THR A 542 24.06 13.32 21.66
C THR A 542 25.22 13.34 20.65
N PHE A 543 24.92 13.48 19.35
CA PHE A 543 25.94 13.60 18.32
C PHE A 543 26.76 14.89 18.46
N VAL A 544 26.09 16.02 18.72
CA VAL A 544 26.76 17.33 18.87
C VAL A 544 27.69 17.34 20.06
N LEU A 545 27.29 16.76 21.19
CA LEU A 545 28.16 16.57 22.35
C LEU A 545 29.33 15.60 22.11
N LYS A 546 29.43 14.92 20.97
CA LYS A 546 30.67 14.19 20.60
C LYS A 546 31.65 15.06 19.83
N VAL A 547 31.13 16.09 19.15
CA VAL A 547 31.90 16.93 18.21
C VAL A 547 32.28 18.27 18.84
N MET A 548 31.45 18.78 19.75
CA MET A 548 31.61 20.08 20.41
C MET A 548 32.65 20.00 21.53
N ASP A 549 33.50 21.03 21.66
CA ASP A 549 34.46 21.14 22.77
C ASP A 549 33.80 21.77 24.03
N ASP A 550 34.48 21.76 25.18
CA ASP A 550 33.92 22.27 26.44
C ASP A 550 33.77 23.80 26.44
N GLU A 551 34.71 24.52 25.84
CA GLU A 551 34.61 25.98 25.63
C GLU A 551 33.40 26.33 24.74
N GLU A 552 33.14 25.52 23.70
CA GLU A 552 32.01 25.73 22.81
C GLU A 552 30.68 25.41 23.51
N PHE A 553 30.64 24.36 24.33
CA PHE A 553 29.49 23.98 25.15
C PHE A 553 29.12 25.09 26.14
N LEU A 554 30.10 25.64 26.86
CA LEU A 554 29.89 26.71 27.85
C LEU A 554 29.54 28.06 27.21
N SER A 555 29.88 28.26 25.93
CA SER A 555 29.58 29.49 25.20
C SER A 555 28.13 29.63 24.73
N GLY A 556 27.28 28.62 24.97
CA GLY A 556 25.87 28.59 24.59
C GLY A 556 25.08 29.79 25.13
N GLY A 557 24.63 30.67 24.22
CA GLY A 557 23.80 31.84 24.57
C GLY A 557 24.58 33.11 24.93
N ALA A 558 25.92 33.10 24.91
CA ALA A 558 26.71 34.32 25.06
C ALA A 558 26.72 35.12 23.74
N PRO A 559 26.24 36.39 23.71
CA PRO A 559 26.43 37.25 22.55
C PRO A 559 27.92 37.38 22.26
N SER A 560 28.33 37.44 21.00
CA SER A 560 29.74 37.58 20.63
C SER A 560 30.27 38.92 21.18
N ILE A 561 30.89 38.90 22.36
CA ILE A 561 31.32 40.11 23.11
C ILE A 561 32.44 40.85 22.37
N LEU A 562 33.09 40.19 21.41
CA LEU A 562 34.13 40.78 20.56
C LEU A 562 33.54 41.07 19.17
N GLY A 563 33.04 42.29 18.99
CA GLY A 563 32.66 42.87 17.70
C GLY A 563 33.84 43.10 16.76
N GLY A 564 34.54 42.02 16.40
CA GLY A 564 35.53 42.02 15.31
C GLY A 564 34.87 41.49 14.03
N SER A 565 34.61 42.38 13.07
CA SER A 565 34.14 41.99 11.75
C SER A 565 35.12 41.01 11.08
N GLY A 566 34.71 39.76 10.87
CA GLY A 566 35.34 38.89 9.87
C GLY A 566 35.47 37.40 10.17
N PHE A 567 35.36 36.93 11.41
CA PHE A 567 35.34 35.49 11.71
C PHE A 567 33.95 35.08 12.21
N GLY A 568 33.17 34.43 11.35
CA GLY A 568 31.85 33.89 11.72
C GLY A 568 31.95 32.98 12.94
N SER A 569 30.92 32.99 13.79
CA SER A 569 30.77 32.01 14.86
C SER A 569 30.88 30.60 14.29
N SER A 570 31.63 29.71 14.95
CA SER A 570 31.65 28.30 14.57
C SER A 570 30.23 27.75 14.65
N TRP A 571 29.81 26.94 13.67
CA TRP A 571 28.48 26.34 13.62
C TRP A 571 28.17 25.51 14.89
N THR A 572 29.21 24.96 15.51
CA THR A 572 29.21 24.30 16.82
C THR A 572 28.81 25.25 17.94
N ARG A 573 29.40 26.45 18.00
CA ARG A 573 29.03 27.50 18.95
C ARG A 573 27.62 28.03 18.72
N GLU A 574 27.17 28.17 17.48
CA GLU A 574 25.79 28.56 17.17
C GLU A 574 24.78 27.49 17.60
N SER A 575 25.21 26.23 17.62
CA SER A 575 24.40 25.06 17.98
C SER A 575 24.34 24.76 19.48
N ALA A 576 25.22 25.34 20.29
CA ALA A 576 25.23 25.17 21.74
C ALA A 576 23.95 25.73 22.39
N LEU A 577 23.38 24.97 23.34
CA LEU A 577 22.22 25.36 24.12
C LEU A 577 22.65 26.17 25.35
N PRO A 578 21.89 27.20 25.78
CA PRO A 578 22.12 27.89 27.04
C PRO A 578 22.06 26.93 28.23
N LEU A 579 22.90 27.18 29.25
CA LEU A 579 22.96 26.34 30.46
C LEU A 579 21.62 26.21 31.20
N SER A 580 20.76 27.24 31.13
CA SER A 580 19.40 27.17 31.67
C SER A 580 18.55 26.10 30.97
N GLU A 581 18.66 25.99 29.65
CA GLU A 581 17.95 25.00 28.84
C GLU A 581 18.53 23.60 29.03
N VAL A 582 19.87 23.49 29.16
CA VAL A 582 20.53 22.22 29.52
C VAL A 582 20.05 21.73 30.89
N LYS A 583 19.90 22.63 31.87
CA LYS A 583 19.34 22.27 33.18
C LYS A 583 17.91 21.72 33.06
N GLU A 584 17.02 22.37 32.32
CA GLU A 584 15.66 21.87 32.09
C GLU A 584 15.67 20.49 31.42
N MET A 585 16.52 20.31 30.40
CA MET A 585 16.70 19.03 29.73
C MET A 585 17.18 17.93 30.70
N THR A 586 18.12 18.23 31.61
CA THR A 586 18.59 17.23 32.59
C THR A 586 17.49 16.79 33.57
N VAL A 587 16.59 17.70 33.96
CA VAL A 587 15.42 17.34 34.81
C VAL A 587 14.50 16.39 34.06
N PHE A 588 14.18 16.71 32.81
CA PHE A 588 13.38 15.84 31.94
C PHE A 588 14.04 14.46 31.77
N LEU A 589 15.35 14.41 31.45
CA LEU A 589 16.09 13.16 31.27
C LEU A 589 16.14 12.32 32.55
N LYS A 590 16.30 12.94 33.73
CA LYS A 590 16.27 12.24 35.02
C LYS A 590 14.91 11.60 35.27
N ASN A 591 13.82 12.33 35.07
CA ASN A 591 12.45 11.82 35.25
C ASN A 591 12.17 10.66 34.27
N LEU A 592 12.59 10.81 33.02
CA LEU A 592 12.42 9.79 31.98
C LEU A 592 13.30 8.55 32.24
N ALA A 593 14.58 8.73 32.57
CA ALA A 593 15.49 7.64 32.91
C ALA A 593 15.00 6.88 34.14
N PHE A 594 14.66 7.60 35.22
CA PHE A 594 14.17 6.99 36.44
C PHE A 594 12.95 6.10 36.15
N THR A 595 11.96 6.59 35.40
CA THR A 595 10.78 5.78 35.08
C THR A 595 11.08 4.58 34.18
N MET A 596 11.97 4.72 33.20
CA MET A 596 12.35 3.60 32.31
C MET A 596 13.12 2.48 33.04
N TYR A 597 13.92 2.80 34.05
CA TYR A 597 14.68 1.81 34.82
C TYR A 597 13.90 1.29 36.03
N TRP A 598 13.22 2.16 36.76
CA TRP A 598 12.46 1.81 37.97
C TRP A 598 11.19 1.01 37.65
N ASN A 599 10.45 1.39 36.60
CA ASN A 599 9.20 0.73 36.20
C ASN A 599 9.39 -0.21 35.00
N ALA A 600 10.61 -0.74 34.79
CA ALA A 600 10.93 -1.55 33.61
C ALA A 600 10.01 -2.77 33.46
N SER A 601 9.66 -3.45 34.55
CA SER A 601 8.74 -4.60 34.56
C SER A 601 7.31 -4.22 34.16
N GLU A 602 6.82 -3.07 34.62
CA GLU A 602 5.48 -2.56 34.30
C GLU A 602 5.38 -2.08 32.84
N ILE A 603 6.44 -1.50 32.30
CA ILE A 603 6.49 -1.03 30.91
C ILE A 603 6.63 -2.22 29.95
N SER A 604 7.42 -3.25 30.28
CA SER A 604 7.59 -4.45 29.43
C SER A 604 6.38 -5.38 29.42
N GLY A 605 5.32 -5.09 30.18
CA GLY A 605 4.10 -5.91 30.20
C GLY A 605 4.27 -7.29 30.84
N ILE A 606 5.38 -7.54 31.55
CA ILE A 606 5.61 -8.78 32.31
C ILE A 606 4.88 -8.64 33.64
N ASN A 607 3.55 -8.55 33.57
CA ASN A 607 2.67 -8.76 34.71
C ASN A 607 1.82 -9.99 34.38
N GLU A 608 2.40 -11.19 34.53
CA GLU A 608 1.58 -12.33 34.93
C GLU A 608 1.00 -11.99 36.31
N PRO A 609 -0.32 -12.00 36.49
CA PRO A 609 -0.92 -11.77 37.80
C PRO A 609 -0.71 -13.04 38.63
N GLY A 610 0.43 -13.15 39.33
CA GLY A 610 0.64 -14.33 40.17
C GLY A 610 1.99 -14.53 40.86
N SER A 611 3.05 -13.78 40.57
CA SER A 611 4.32 -13.95 41.29
C SER A 611 4.63 -12.73 42.14
N ALA A 612 4.10 -12.74 43.36
CA ALA A 612 4.62 -11.88 44.41
C ALA A 612 6.10 -12.21 44.62
N ASN A 613 6.93 -11.17 44.53
CA ASN A 613 8.31 -11.11 44.99
C ASN A 613 8.60 -12.09 46.16
N SER A 614 9.34 -13.16 45.89
CA SER A 614 9.95 -13.97 46.95
C SER A 614 11.46 -13.78 46.90
N ILE A 615 11.98 -13.15 47.95
CA ILE A 615 13.40 -12.96 48.27
C ILE A 615 14.18 -14.30 48.37
N GLY A 616 13.50 -15.45 48.28
CA GLY A 616 14.10 -16.79 48.36
C GLY A 616 15.00 -17.19 47.19
N ASP A 617 14.83 -16.60 46.00
CA ASP A 617 15.58 -17.03 44.80
C ASP A 617 17.05 -16.53 44.78
N TYR A 618 17.40 -15.57 45.63
CA TYR A 618 18.76 -15.04 45.74
C TYR A 618 19.70 -15.89 46.62
N PHE A 619 19.19 -16.87 47.38
CA PHE A 619 19.98 -17.59 48.39
C PHE A 619 20.32 -19.05 48.07
N ASN A 620 19.94 -19.61 46.92
CA ASN A 620 20.33 -20.98 46.57
C ASN A 620 21.69 -21.03 45.83
N ALA A 621 22.76 -20.86 46.60
CA ALA A 621 24.08 -21.33 46.25
C ALA A 621 24.48 -22.47 47.20
N SER A 622 24.34 -23.72 46.76
CA SER A 622 25.38 -24.76 46.85
C SER A 622 24.85 -26.14 46.42
N GLY A 623 25.62 -26.85 45.60
CA GLY A 623 25.68 -28.31 45.69
C GLY A 623 25.17 -29.15 44.51
N THR A 624 26.11 -29.49 43.63
CA THR A 624 26.29 -30.83 43.02
C THR A 624 25.42 -31.35 41.86
N LEU A 625 26.13 -31.50 40.72
CA LEU A 625 26.26 -32.68 39.84
C LEU A 625 25.50 -32.75 38.50
N LYS A 626 26.32 -33.09 37.50
CA LYS A 626 26.10 -33.25 36.06
C LYS A 626 25.13 -34.39 35.70
N GLY A 627 24.40 -34.23 34.60
CA GLY A 627 23.81 -35.32 33.81
C GLY A 627 23.00 -34.81 32.61
N PRO A 628 23.06 -35.44 31.41
CA PRO A 628 22.90 -34.73 30.13
C PRO A 628 21.47 -34.75 29.54
N ALA A 629 21.24 -33.73 28.71
CA ALA A 629 20.23 -33.53 27.67
C ALA A 629 19.23 -34.67 27.37
N SER A 630 17.95 -34.39 27.61
CA SER A 630 16.83 -34.82 26.76
C SER A 630 16.04 -33.57 26.35
N ARG A 631 16.35 -33.07 25.15
CA ARG A 631 15.70 -31.90 24.55
C ARG A 631 14.55 -32.37 23.68
N ASP A 632 13.43 -32.65 24.31
CA ASP A 632 12.10 -32.65 23.67
C ASP A 632 11.29 -31.53 24.33
N GLU A 633 11.42 -30.32 23.79
CA GLU A 633 10.46 -29.25 24.07
C GLU A 633 9.83 -28.80 22.76
N SER A 634 8.53 -29.09 22.71
CA SER A 634 7.52 -28.62 21.79
C SER A 634 7.75 -27.18 21.32
N ALA A 635 7.87 -27.05 20.01
CA ALA A 635 7.62 -25.83 19.27
C ALA A 635 6.18 -25.34 19.53
N GLY A 636 6.02 -24.43 20.49
CA GLY A 636 4.70 -23.90 20.86
C GLY A 636 4.68 -22.54 21.57
N SER A 637 5.83 -21.92 21.86
CA SER A 637 5.85 -20.62 22.55
C SER A 637 6.93 -19.67 22.02
N LYS A 638 6.78 -19.23 20.76
CA LYS A 638 7.58 -18.11 20.19
C LYS A 638 6.72 -17.04 19.53
N SER A 639 5.39 -17.14 19.62
CA SER A 639 4.46 -16.26 18.90
C SER A 639 3.88 -15.12 19.73
N LEU A 640 4.21 -15.00 21.03
CA LEU A 640 3.62 -13.99 21.92
C LEU A 640 4.61 -12.96 22.51
N ASN A 641 5.92 -13.16 22.38
CA ASN A 641 6.94 -12.22 22.91
C ASN A 641 7.28 -11.05 21.97
N LYS A 642 6.32 -10.59 21.14
CA LYS A 642 6.53 -9.54 20.14
C LYS A 642 5.67 -8.28 20.33
N ILE A 643 5.20 -8.02 21.55
CA ILE A 643 4.77 -6.66 21.93
C ILE A 643 5.97 -6.00 22.60
N ALA A 644 7.05 -5.79 21.84
CA ALA A 644 8.09 -4.88 22.29
C ALA A 644 7.46 -3.48 22.30
N VAL A 645 7.34 -2.87 23.48
CA VAL A 645 6.92 -1.47 23.60
C VAL A 645 7.87 -0.63 22.76
N SER A 646 7.35 -0.13 21.64
CA SER A 646 8.10 0.66 20.69
C SER A 646 7.52 2.06 20.68
N LEU A 647 8.39 3.05 20.82
CA LEU A 647 8.05 4.46 20.87
C LEU A 647 8.35 5.06 19.51
N ALA A 648 7.33 5.46 18.75
CA ALA A 648 7.50 5.90 17.36
C ALA A 648 8.31 4.91 16.48
N GLY A 649 8.18 3.60 16.72
CA GLY A 649 8.93 2.57 15.99
C GLY A 649 10.37 2.31 16.47
N VAL A 650 10.83 3.00 17.52
CA VAL A 650 12.14 2.77 18.16
C VAL A 650 11.98 1.80 19.34
N PRO A 651 12.85 0.79 19.53
CA PRO A 651 12.78 -0.11 20.67
C PRO A 651 13.14 0.64 21.97
N ILE A 652 12.42 0.36 23.06
CA ILE A 652 12.64 1.04 24.34
C ILE A 652 14.08 0.91 24.88
N ASP A 653 14.77 -0.19 24.57
CA ASP A 653 16.16 -0.39 24.99
C ASP A 653 17.12 0.58 24.31
N HIS A 654 16.85 0.95 23.05
CA HIS A 654 17.60 2.01 22.36
C HIS A 654 17.35 3.37 23.02
N VAL A 655 16.10 3.68 23.35
CA VAL A 655 15.75 4.93 24.04
C VAL A 655 16.44 5.02 25.41
N LYS A 656 16.49 3.91 26.17
CA LYS A 656 17.26 3.83 27.42
C LYS A 656 18.74 4.14 27.21
N GLY A 657 19.33 3.60 26.14
CA GLY A 657 20.72 3.84 25.77
C GLY A 657 21.01 5.32 25.45
N VAL A 658 20.16 5.96 24.64
CA VAL A 658 20.30 7.37 24.27
C VAL A 658 20.15 8.28 25.49
N VAL A 659 19.11 8.07 26.31
CA VAL A 659 18.84 8.91 27.48
C VAL A 659 19.96 8.81 28.52
N THR A 660 20.44 7.60 28.80
CA THR A 660 21.53 7.40 29.78
C THR A 660 22.88 7.85 29.26
N GLY A 661 23.17 7.60 27.98
CA GLY A 661 24.37 8.09 27.32
C GLY A 661 24.43 9.62 27.34
N LEU A 662 23.31 10.29 27.05
CA LEU A 662 23.24 11.74 27.08
C LEU A 662 23.42 12.32 28.48
N LEU A 663 22.74 11.75 29.49
CA LEU A 663 22.94 12.13 30.90
C LEU A 663 24.40 12.02 31.33
N ARG A 664 25.07 10.93 30.93
CA ARG A 664 26.48 10.70 31.21
C ARG A 664 27.37 11.74 30.52
N MET A 665 27.16 12.00 29.23
CA MET A 665 27.94 12.99 28.47
C MET A 665 27.78 14.41 29.00
N ILE A 666 26.60 14.77 29.51
CA ILE A 666 26.38 16.06 30.16
C ILE A 666 27.11 16.11 31.51
N TYR A 667 27.04 15.03 32.29
CA TYR A 667 27.73 14.94 33.58
C TYR A 667 29.27 14.95 33.45
N GLU A 668 29.81 14.33 32.40
CA GLU A 668 31.25 14.34 32.12
C GLU A 668 31.79 15.73 31.71
N ARG A 669 30.91 16.68 31.42
CA ARG A 669 31.22 18.08 31.07
C ARG A 669 30.96 19.08 32.22
N GLU A 670 30.57 18.59 33.40
CA GLU A 670 30.43 19.42 34.63
C GLU A 670 31.78 19.89 35.18
#